data_AF-Q24VW8-F1
#
_entry.id   AF-Q24VW8-F1
#
_cell.length_a   1.000
_cell.length_b   1.000
_cell.length_c   1.000
_cell.angle_alpha   90.00
_cell.angle_beta   90.00
_cell.angle_gamma   90.00
#
_symmetry.space_group_name_H-M   'P 1'
#
loop_
_entity.id
_entity.type
_entity.pdbx_description
1 polymer ?
#
loop_
_entity_poly.entity_id
_entity_poly.type
_entity_poly.pdbx_seq_one_letter_code
_entity_poly.pdbx_strand_id
1 'polypeptide(L)'
;MSVVLAYHNSHDPFFRSPFGAVPCGGLLRLRLLMQPEDSSGAGSPVQECFLRLWVQDREERLPMLRVEEPILWEINREGTVTGEEAITGEGVLTGEGVVYEVEYPLPHEPGIIWYYFIFRAGGETCFYGNNQEELGGVGELRSSEPPGYQITVYRPMALPGWYTQGIMYQIYVDRFFNGDEQGKVLNPRPRSLIHGDWYDTPFYIKNEKGEVLRWDFFGGNLAGVIKKLPYLKELGVSILYLNPIFDSSSNHKYDTADYLTLDPMYGDEEIFAQLIKEAQSLGMAIILDGVFSHTGDDSIYFNRYGRYPGLGAYQSPDSPYYSWYQWQGDGEEKEYSCWWGVATLPEVKELEPSYREFIIHSPQGVLRSWMKRGIKGWRLDVADELPDEFIQEFRQGMKAMDPDAVLIGEVWEDPTHKFSYGKLRQYFWGGELDATMNYPWRKILLQYFLGEIDAGQLHKKIMNLYENYPRENFFGQMNLIGSHDRARILTLLSEAPPPEQLSAAEQEHYRLPAPARELAVRRLKLLTLLQMSFPGVPCLYYGDEAGCEGYPDPYNRGTYPWGREDQEILQWFKRVLRYRREYEVLRQGEFSSWSEGKEIYALQRKGEKEEIIVLVNRSAEESTEMTLKLEQNVGQVIDIFAGEVLHGLSLILPPLSAKALFCQKHGPNHYFKQELMTRACGILMHISSLPSPWGIGDLGEEAYAFVDFLAEGGQSLWQVLPLNPLGLGDSPYQSESALAGNFLLISLDLLIEAGLLTEEEARREWADYGQEVKKAEGSEGPEGLGSEGFAWVERYKEKLLRKAYERFKEKLPRYPLDLSSPEGGSQPGTKGYLDPQGYDRFIEENQDWLQDYALYKCLKLKFSGKGWHQWEESYRLRKPEALEAVTEDYAEEINYIFFVQYTFADQWQRLKDYAQEKGVKIIGDLPIYVAYDSCDTWANRECFALDENNAPTGTAGVPPDYFNPEGQNWGNPLYDWEALRSADYAWWKLRFRQGLERFDALRLDHFRGFEGYWEVPPQAGSAKEGRWLKGPGKEFFESLVRELGPLPVIAEDLGCITPEVNTLRAILGFPGMRVTQFSPLQQEGNYVDYSGTHDNDTLLGWYRSQGYSDKDSLAQVERTIEELYQGNGIWVILPLQDILKLDSQARMNTPGTIKGNWQWRVERGTLTQDVCARLRGLAEKYERLS
;
A
#
# COMPACT_ATOMS: atom_id res chain seq x y z
N MET A 1 -6.99 -27.89 -48.95
CA MET A 1 -5.55 -27.57 -48.92
C MET A 1 -4.92 -28.47 -47.86
N SER A 2 -4.74 -29.75 -48.21
CA SER A 2 -4.43 -30.85 -47.28
C SER A 2 -3.06 -31.45 -47.61
N VAL A 3 -1.99 -30.70 -47.36
CA VAL A 3 -0.63 -31.22 -47.65
C VAL A 3 0.38 -30.87 -46.54
N VAL A 4 0.25 -29.72 -45.86
CA VAL A 4 1.16 -29.29 -44.77
C VAL A 4 0.40 -28.44 -43.76
N LEU A 5 0.54 -28.75 -42.46
CA LEU A 5 0.15 -27.86 -41.36
C LEU A 5 1.34 -26.95 -41.03
N ALA A 6 1.12 -25.64 -40.92
CA ALA A 6 2.13 -24.66 -40.52
C ALA A 6 1.64 -23.85 -39.31
N TYR A 7 2.55 -23.47 -38.42
CA TYR A 7 2.21 -22.82 -37.16
C TYR A 7 3.28 -21.83 -36.69
N HIS A 8 2.86 -20.59 -36.43
CA HIS A 8 3.64 -19.55 -35.78
C HIS A 8 2.72 -18.70 -34.90
N ASN A 9 3.19 -18.38 -33.70
CA ASN A 9 2.50 -17.53 -32.74
C ASN A 9 3.44 -16.40 -32.31
N SER A 10 3.18 -15.17 -32.74
CA SER A 10 4.09 -14.06 -32.44
C SER A 10 4.09 -13.63 -30.96
N HIS A 11 3.10 -14.07 -30.17
CA HIS A 11 3.05 -13.86 -28.73
C HIS A 11 3.81 -14.91 -27.92
N ASP A 12 4.30 -15.97 -28.56
CA ASP A 12 5.05 -17.05 -27.92
C ASP A 12 6.57 -16.83 -28.11
N PRO A 13 7.34 -16.67 -27.02
CA PRO A 13 8.80 -16.48 -27.07
C PRO A 13 9.57 -17.58 -27.81
N PHE A 14 8.99 -18.78 -27.93
CA PHE A 14 9.58 -19.85 -28.74
C PHE A 14 9.63 -19.47 -30.22
N PHE A 15 8.55 -18.87 -30.75
CA PHE A 15 8.38 -18.52 -32.16
C PHE A 15 8.95 -17.15 -32.52
N ARG A 16 8.97 -16.22 -31.58
CA ARG A 16 9.50 -14.86 -31.73
C ARG A 16 10.33 -14.50 -30.51
N SER A 17 11.65 -14.40 -30.67
CA SER A 17 12.56 -14.06 -29.57
C SER A 17 13.49 -12.91 -29.94
N PRO A 18 13.54 -11.81 -29.15
CA PRO A 18 12.70 -11.53 -27.98
C PRO A 18 11.23 -11.24 -28.36
N PHE A 19 10.30 -11.40 -27.41
CA PHE A 19 8.89 -11.02 -27.58
C PHE A 19 8.75 -9.50 -27.73
N GLY A 20 7.77 -9.07 -28.54
CA GLY A 20 7.37 -7.68 -28.67
C GLY A 20 8.37 -6.79 -29.43
N ALA A 21 8.36 -5.49 -29.13
CA ALA A 21 9.27 -4.50 -29.69
C ALA A 21 10.72 -4.76 -29.27
N VAL A 22 11.68 -4.44 -30.15
CA VAL A 22 13.08 -4.86 -30.03
C VAL A 22 14.06 -3.68 -30.15
N PRO A 23 15.17 -3.67 -29.39
CA PRO A 23 16.13 -2.58 -29.46
C PRO A 23 16.96 -2.60 -30.75
N CYS A 24 17.36 -1.42 -31.22
CA CYS A 24 18.26 -1.24 -32.37
C CYS A 24 19.56 -2.05 -32.19
N GLY A 25 20.04 -2.68 -33.27
CA GLY A 25 21.26 -3.50 -33.26
C GLY A 25 21.18 -4.82 -32.49
N GLY A 26 19.98 -5.21 -32.01
CA GLY A 26 19.74 -6.51 -31.41
C GLY A 26 19.70 -7.66 -32.43
N LEU A 27 19.41 -8.86 -31.93
CA LEU A 27 19.20 -10.06 -32.75
C LEU A 27 17.77 -10.55 -32.57
N LEU A 28 17.07 -10.78 -33.67
CA LEU A 28 15.73 -11.33 -33.70
C LEU A 28 15.77 -12.76 -34.23
N ARG A 29 15.15 -13.70 -33.52
CA ARG A 29 14.93 -15.07 -33.96
C ARG A 29 13.45 -15.28 -34.27
N LEU A 30 13.18 -15.77 -35.47
CA LEU A 30 11.83 -16.13 -35.91
C LEU A 30 11.78 -17.59 -36.33
N ARG A 31 10.74 -18.30 -35.88
CA ARG A 31 10.52 -19.71 -36.19
C ARG A 31 9.17 -19.97 -36.84
N LEU A 32 9.10 -20.99 -37.68
CA LEU A 32 7.86 -21.53 -38.23
C LEU A 32 7.88 -23.05 -38.05
N LEU A 33 6.90 -23.58 -37.33
CA LEU A 33 6.72 -25.02 -37.17
C LEU A 33 5.89 -25.57 -38.33
N MET A 34 6.30 -26.70 -38.90
CA MET A 34 5.56 -27.39 -39.97
C MET A 34 5.44 -28.89 -39.69
N GLN A 35 4.26 -29.45 -39.95
CA GLN A 35 4.00 -30.89 -39.86
C GLN A 35 3.66 -31.46 -41.25
N PRO A 36 4.34 -32.53 -41.72
CA PRO A 36 3.91 -33.29 -42.89
C PRO A 36 2.65 -34.10 -42.55
N GLU A 37 1.64 -34.10 -43.42
CA GLU A 37 0.31 -34.67 -43.13
C GLU A 37 0.22 -36.22 -43.03
N ASP A 38 1.33 -36.97 -43.01
CA ASP A 38 1.28 -38.44 -43.10
C ASP A 38 2.29 -39.16 -42.19
N SER A 39 1.79 -39.85 -41.15
CA SER A 39 2.53 -40.76 -40.26
C SER A 39 3.02 -42.05 -40.96
N SER A 40 2.85 -42.13 -42.29
CA SER A 40 3.36 -43.18 -43.17
C SER A 40 4.65 -42.79 -43.91
N GLY A 41 5.17 -41.57 -43.74
CA GLY A 41 6.41 -41.10 -44.38
C GLY A 41 6.25 -40.68 -45.85
N ALA A 42 5.02 -40.43 -46.32
CA ALA A 42 4.70 -40.09 -47.71
C ALA A 42 4.28 -38.60 -47.94
N GLY A 43 4.46 -37.72 -46.93
CA GLY A 43 4.22 -36.27 -47.10
C GLY A 43 5.21 -35.62 -48.07
N SER A 44 4.74 -34.68 -48.91
CA SER A 44 5.62 -33.93 -49.81
C SER A 44 6.60 -33.07 -49.00
N PRO A 45 7.93 -33.26 -49.12
CA PRO A 45 8.89 -32.48 -48.35
C PRO A 45 8.79 -31.00 -48.72
N VAL A 46 8.82 -30.13 -47.71
CA VAL A 46 8.97 -28.68 -47.90
C VAL A 46 10.28 -28.45 -48.66
N GLN A 47 10.19 -27.84 -49.83
CA GLN A 47 11.32 -27.68 -50.74
C GLN A 47 12.18 -26.49 -50.34
N GLU A 48 11.52 -25.38 -50.00
CA GLU A 48 12.14 -24.10 -49.63
C GLU A 48 11.22 -23.38 -48.65
N CYS A 49 11.81 -22.68 -47.67
CA CYS A 49 11.11 -21.83 -46.71
C CYS A 49 11.88 -20.51 -46.58
N PHE A 50 11.17 -19.40 -46.70
CA PHE A 50 11.71 -18.05 -46.65
C PHE A 50 10.93 -17.19 -45.66
N LEU A 51 11.63 -16.28 -45.00
CA LEU A 51 11.05 -15.15 -44.31
C LEU A 51 11.07 -13.95 -45.24
N ARG A 52 9.92 -13.31 -45.45
CA ARG A 52 9.80 -12.04 -46.16
C ARG A 52 9.77 -10.93 -45.13
N LEU A 53 10.68 -9.97 -45.25
CA LEU A 53 10.75 -8.76 -44.43
C LEU A 53 10.47 -7.52 -45.28
N TRP A 54 9.77 -6.54 -44.71
CA TRP A 54 9.70 -5.17 -45.21
C TRP A 54 10.39 -4.25 -44.22
N VAL A 55 11.51 -3.67 -44.63
CA VAL A 55 12.40 -2.85 -43.79
C VAL A 55 12.69 -1.56 -44.53
N GLN A 56 12.36 -0.40 -43.94
CA GLN A 56 12.69 0.93 -44.51
C GLN A 56 12.35 1.06 -46.02
N ASP A 57 11.12 0.70 -46.39
CA ASP A 57 10.60 0.71 -47.77
C ASP A 57 11.31 -0.23 -48.76
N ARG A 58 11.95 -1.28 -48.24
CA ARG A 58 12.60 -2.33 -49.04
C ARG A 58 12.10 -3.70 -48.64
N GLU A 59 11.90 -4.56 -49.63
CA GLU A 59 11.63 -5.98 -49.41
C GLU A 59 12.95 -6.77 -49.32
N GLU A 60 13.09 -7.56 -48.28
CA GLU A 60 14.14 -8.55 -48.12
C GLU A 60 13.53 -9.96 -48.03
N ARG A 61 14.21 -10.96 -48.59
CA ARG A 61 13.82 -12.38 -48.49
C ARG A 61 14.99 -13.19 -47.96
N LEU A 62 14.78 -13.83 -46.81
CA LEU A 62 15.82 -14.57 -46.10
C LEU A 62 15.48 -16.07 -46.11
N PRO A 63 16.40 -16.95 -46.51
CA PRO A 63 16.18 -18.39 -46.39
C PRO A 63 16.11 -18.79 -44.92
N MET A 64 15.14 -19.62 -44.56
CA MET A 64 15.05 -20.20 -43.22
C MET A 64 15.73 -21.56 -43.19
N LEU A 65 16.49 -21.82 -42.13
CA LEU A 65 17.21 -23.06 -41.92
C LEU A 65 16.34 -24.06 -41.17
N ARG A 66 16.37 -25.31 -41.61
CA ARG A 66 15.74 -26.41 -40.89
C ARG A 66 16.54 -26.73 -39.62
N VAL A 67 15.88 -26.79 -38.48
CA VAL A 67 16.46 -27.31 -37.23
C VAL A 67 16.54 -28.85 -37.34
N GLU A 68 17.74 -29.42 -37.11
CA GLU A 68 18.03 -30.83 -37.42
C GLU A 68 17.30 -31.84 -36.52
N GLU A 69 17.01 -31.47 -35.28
CA GLU A 69 16.32 -32.33 -34.31
C GLU A 69 14.79 -32.15 -34.44
N PRO A 70 14.02 -33.23 -34.66
CA PRO A 70 12.56 -33.18 -34.58
C PRO A 70 12.15 -32.76 -33.17
N ILE A 71 11.28 -31.77 -33.06
CA ILE A 71 10.74 -31.35 -31.77
C ILE A 71 9.39 -32.03 -31.60
N LEU A 72 9.23 -32.79 -30.52
CA LEU A 72 7.91 -33.21 -30.05
C LEU A 72 7.20 -31.94 -29.57
N TRP A 73 6.08 -31.62 -30.20
CA TRP A 73 5.32 -30.44 -29.86
C TRP A 73 3.90 -30.83 -29.45
N GLU A 74 3.40 -30.12 -28.45
CA GLU A 74 2.01 -30.16 -28.02
C GLU A 74 1.44 -28.74 -28.17
N ILE A 75 0.46 -28.56 -29.06
CA ILE A 75 -0.33 -27.32 -29.10
C ILE A 75 -1.55 -27.53 -28.20
N ASN A 76 -1.56 -26.84 -27.06
CA ASN A 76 -2.71 -26.81 -26.17
C ASN A 76 -3.84 -25.92 -26.75
N ARG A 77 -5.02 -25.91 -26.11
CA ARG A 77 -6.16 -25.06 -26.53
C ARG A 77 -5.85 -23.55 -26.53
N GLU A 78 -4.76 -23.13 -25.89
CA GLU A 78 -4.31 -21.74 -25.75
C GLU A 78 -3.25 -21.36 -26.81
N GLY A 79 -2.81 -22.29 -27.67
CA GLY A 79 -1.84 -21.99 -28.72
C GLY A 79 -0.39 -21.82 -28.23
N THR A 80 -0.03 -22.44 -27.11
CA THR A 80 1.37 -22.50 -26.63
C THR A 80 1.98 -23.85 -26.98
N VAL A 81 3.24 -23.86 -27.44
CA VAL A 81 4.00 -25.10 -27.67
C VAL A 81 4.85 -25.40 -26.45
N THR A 82 4.58 -26.53 -25.78
CA THR A 82 5.46 -27.05 -24.71
C THR A 82 6.33 -28.16 -25.26
N GLY A 83 7.63 -28.10 -24.99
CA GLY A 83 8.58 -29.18 -25.22
C GLY A 83 9.08 -29.69 -23.87
N GLU A 84 9.05 -31.01 -23.71
CA GLU A 84 9.53 -31.76 -22.53
C GLU A 84 8.78 -31.53 -21.19
N GLU A 85 7.49 -31.90 -21.14
CA GLU A 85 6.86 -32.64 -20.01
C GLU A 85 5.35 -32.77 -20.25
N ALA A 86 4.87 -34.01 -20.39
CA ALA A 86 3.50 -34.32 -20.80
C ALA A 86 2.46 -33.97 -19.72
N ILE A 87 1.40 -33.25 -20.09
CA ILE A 87 0.14 -33.18 -19.32
C ILE A 87 -1.01 -33.63 -20.21
N THR A 88 -1.58 -34.79 -19.87
CA THR A 88 -2.69 -35.45 -20.56
C THR A 88 -4.00 -34.70 -20.37
N GLY A 89 -4.56 -34.13 -21.45
CA GLY A 89 -5.90 -33.53 -21.46
C GLY A 89 -6.52 -33.48 -22.86
N GLU A 90 -7.83 -33.72 -22.97
CA GLU A 90 -8.56 -33.83 -24.24
C GLU A 90 -8.65 -32.50 -25.01
N GLY A 91 -7.95 -32.42 -26.15
CA GLY A 91 -8.00 -31.28 -27.09
C GLY A 91 -6.65 -30.81 -27.63
N VAL A 92 -5.58 -31.60 -27.49
CA VAL A 92 -4.21 -31.26 -27.89
C VAL A 92 -3.87 -31.85 -29.26
N LEU A 93 -3.31 -31.04 -30.16
CA LEU A 93 -2.62 -31.56 -31.35
C LEU A 93 -1.20 -31.95 -30.94
N THR A 94 -0.85 -33.22 -31.10
CA THR A 94 0.49 -33.76 -30.80
C THR A 94 1.09 -34.38 -32.05
N GLY A 95 2.38 -34.15 -32.29
CA GLY A 95 3.07 -34.72 -33.45
C GLY A 95 4.56 -34.43 -33.49
N GLU A 96 5.27 -35.15 -34.36
CA GLU A 96 6.62 -34.79 -34.79
C GLU A 96 6.52 -33.67 -35.83
N GLY A 97 7.13 -32.52 -35.55
CA GLY A 97 7.18 -31.38 -36.46
C GLY A 97 8.61 -30.97 -36.79
N VAL A 98 8.78 -30.28 -37.91
CA VAL A 98 10.04 -29.68 -38.33
C VAL A 98 9.96 -28.18 -38.12
N VAL A 99 10.93 -27.62 -37.41
CA VAL A 99 11.06 -26.17 -37.20
C VAL A 99 12.00 -25.58 -38.25
N TYR A 100 11.55 -24.50 -38.86
CA TYR A 100 12.37 -23.61 -39.66
C TYR A 100 12.68 -22.36 -38.86
N GLU A 101 13.94 -21.95 -38.83
CA GLU A 101 14.42 -20.81 -38.04
C GLU A 101 15.24 -19.85 -38.92
N VAL A 102 15.16 -18.56 -38.61
CA VAL A 102 16.11 -17.57 -39.10
C VAL A 102 16.46 -16.61 -37.96
N GLU A 103 17.75 -16.27 -37.88
CA GLU A 103 18.25 -15.19 -37.04
C GLU A 103 18.51 -13.96 -37.93
N TYR A 104 17.94 -12.83 -37.53
CA TYR A 104 18.01 -11.57 -38.26
C TYR A 104 18.65 -10.49 -37.39
N PRO A 105 19.83 -9.95 -37.77
CA PRO A 105 20.43 -8.81 -37.09
C PRO A 105 19.60 -7.56 -37.39
N LEU A 106 19.10 -6.90 -36.35
CA LEU A 106 18.22 -5.75 -36.48
C LEU A 106 18.99 -4.50 -36.93
N PRO A 107 18.34 -3.57 -37.66
CA PRO A 107 18.92 -2.29 -38.01
C PRO A 107 19.40 -1.50 -36.78
N HIS A 108 20.44 -0.68 -36.97
CA HIS A 108 20.92 0.25 -35.94
C HIS A 108 20.07 1.53 -35.84
N GLU A 109 19.17 1.75 -36.79
CA GLU A 109 18.21 2.85 -36.76
C GLU A 109 16.81 2.32 -36.41
N PRO A 110 16.02 3.10 -35.65
CA PRO A 110 14.67 2.70 -35.30
C PRO A 110 13.75 2.72 -36.53
N GLY A 111 12.64 2.00 -36.44
CA GLY A 111 11.68 1.87 -37.51
C GLY A 111 10.73 0.69 -37.32
N ILE A 112 9.87 0.46 -38.31
CA ILE A 112 8.95 -0.68 -38.31
C ILE A 112 9.42 -1.71 -39.33
N ILE A 113 9.41 -2.97 -38.92
CA ILE A 113 9.63 -4.12 -39.79
C ILE A 113 8.33 -4.91 -39.87
N TRP A 114 7.93 -5.28 -41.10
CA TRP A 114 6.79 -6.19 -41.31
C TRP A 114 7.28 -7.54 -41.83
N TYR A 115 6.77 -8.64 -41.28
CA TYR A 115 7.17 -9.98 -41.72
C TYR A 115 6.03 -10.96 -41.95
N TYR A 116 6.26 -11.90 -42.88
CA TYR A 116 5.48 -13.12 -43.04
C TYR A 116 6.36 -14.20 -43.67
N PHE A 117 5.88 -15.44 -43.65
CA PHE A 117 6.61 -16.61 -44.15
C PHE A 117 6.09 -17.05 -45.53
N ILE A 118 7.00 -17.50 -46.38
CA ILE A 118 6.70 -18.05 -47.71
C ILE A 118 7.37 -19.43 -47.80
N PHE A 119 6.63 -20.46 -48.17
CA PHE A 119 7.23 -21.79 -48.34
C PHE A 119 6.59 -22.56 -49.48
N ARG A 120 7.34 -23.53 -50.03
CA ARG A 120 6.89 -24.37 -51.13
C ARG A 120 6.68 -25.80 -50.66
N ALA A 121 5.45 -26.30 -50.78
CA ALA A 121 5.07 -27.66 -50.42
C ALA A 121 4.19 -28.28 -51.51
N GLY A 122 4.45 -29.55 -51.88
CA GLY A 122 3.65 -30.24 -52.90
C GLY A 122 3.64 -29.59 -54.30
N GLY A 123 4.61 -28.69 -54.58
CA GLY A 123 4.68 -27.93 -55.83
C GLY A 123 3.98 -26.56 -55.79
N GLU A 124 3.20 -26.26 -54.75
CA GLU A 124 2.46 -25.00 -54.54
C GLU A 124 3.23 -24.04 -53.62
N THR A 125 3.06 -22.73 -53.83
CA THR A 125 3.58 -21.69 -52.94
C THR A 125 2.51 -21.32 -51.91
N CYS A 126 2.87 -21.45 -50.63
CA CYS A 126 2.02 -21.12 -49.49
C CYS A 126 2.60 -19.92 -48.74
N PHE A 127 1.72 -19.18 -48.06
CA PHE A 127 2.08 -18.05 -47.22
C PHE A 127 1.53 -18.24 -45.82
N TYR A 128 2.31 -17.90 -44.80
CA TYR A 128 1.85 -17.87 -43.41
C TYR A 128 2.16 -16.52 -42.81
N GLY A 129 1.17 -15.82 -42.28
CA GLY A 129 1.34 -14.47 -41.75
C GLY A 129 0.31 -14.15 -40.67
N ASN A 130 0.20 -12.87 -40.36
CA ASN A 130 -0.67 -12.38 -39.32
C ASN A 130 -2.14 -12.73 -39.65
N ASN A 131 -2.97 -12.85 -38.61
CA ASN A 131 -4.38 -13.20 -38.76
C ASN A 131 -5.17 -12.08 -39.46
N GLN A 132 -6.39 -12.41 -39.88
CA GLN A 132 -7.27 -11.45 -40.57
C GLN A 132 -7.59 -10.20 -39.73
N GLU A 133 -7.53 -10.31 -38.40
CA GLU A 133 -7.80 -9.20 -37.48
C GLU A 133 -6.57 -8.28 -37.30
N GLU A 134 -5.40 -8.67 -37.82
CA GLU A 134 -4.11 -7.97 -37.72
C GLU A 134 -3.61 -7.77 -36.27
N LEU A 135 -4.03 -8.64 -35.34
CA LEU A 135 -3.78 -8.49 -33.90
C LEU A 135 -2.52 -9.23 -33.39
N GLY A 136 -1.71 -9.80 -34.27
CA GLY A 136 -0.58 -10.64 -33.85
C GLY A 136 -1.03 -11.97 -33.26
N GLY A 137 -0.14 -12.65 -32.54
CA GLY A 137 -0.39 -13.98 -31.99
C GLY A 137 -0.39 -15.07 -33.07
N VAL A 138 -1.33 -16.01 -32.97
CA VAL A 138 -1.45 -17.14 -33.91
C VAL A 138 -1.82 -16.63 -35.30
N GLY A 139 -1.04 -17.07 -36.29
CA GLY A 139 -1.21 -16.68 -37.69
C GLY A 139 -2.11 -17.60 -38.49
N GLU A 140 -2.18 -17.33 -39.79
CA GLU A 140 -3.02 -18.06 -40.73
C GLU A 140 -2.24 -18.48 -41.99
N LEU A 141 -2.50 -19.71 -42.43
CA LEU A 141 -2.02 -20.25 -43.70
C LEU A 141 -2.93 -19.80 -44.85
N ARG A 142 -2.33 -19.23 -45.91
CA ARG A 142 -3.04 -18.70 -47.07
C ARG A 142 -2.35 -19.07 -48.40
N SER A 143 -3.14 -19.05 -49.48
CA SER A 143 -2.66 -19.22 -50.87
C SER A 143 -2.23 -17.90 -51.53
N SER A 144 -2.40 -16.77 -50.84
CA SER A 144 -2.00 -15.43 -51.26
C SER A 144 -1.30 -14.71 -50.11
N GLU A 145 -0.67 -13.57 -50.40
CA GLU A 145 0.01 -12.76 -49.40
C GLU A 145 -0.92 -12.40 -48.21
N PRO A 146 -0.52 -12.72 -46.97
CA PRO A 146 -1.26 -12.39 -45.75
C PRO A 146 -0.87 -10.99 -45.23
N PRO A 147 -1.62 -10.44 -44.27
CA PRO A 147 -1.12 -9.31 -43.48
C PRO A 147 0.21 -9.67 -42.79
N GLY A 148 1.09 -8.67 -42.67
CA GLY A 148 2.38 -8.84 -42.01
C GLY A 148 2.25 -8.73 -40.48
N TYR A 149 3.15 -9.40 -39.76
CA TYR A 149 3.38 -9.14 -38.35
C TYR A 149 4.27 -7.91 -38.18
N GLN A 150 3.97 -7.08 -37.18
CA GLN A 150 4.74 -5.88 -36.86
C GLN A 150 5.90 -6.18 -35.91
N ILE A 151 7.04 -5.53 -36.15
CA ILE A 151 8.16 -5.40 -35.21
C ILE A 151 8.54 -3.94 -35.13
N THR A 152 8.34 -3.34 -33.95
CA THR A 152 8.82 -2.01 -33.64
C THR A 152 10.29 -2.11 -33.20
N VAL A 153 11.19 -1.53 -33.99
CA VAL A 153 12.61 -1.39 -33.65
C VAL A 153 12.83 -0.01 -33.05
N TYR A 154 13.33 0.06 -31.81
CA TYR A 154 13.40 1.31 -31.04
C TYR A 154 14.77 1.56 -30.43
N ARG A 155 15.07 2.82 -30.09
CA ARG A 155 16.23 3.17 -29.27
C ARG A 155 15.85 3.05 -27.78
N PRO A 156 16.58 2.27 -26.98
CA PRO A 156 16.29 2.13 -25.55
C PRO A 156 16.21 3.48 -24.83
N MET A 157 15.24 3.60 -23.92
CA MET A 157 15.09 4.73 -23.02
C MET A 157 14.78 4.22 -21.61
N ALA A 158 14.77 5.12 -20.62
CA ALA A 158 14.37 4.81 -19.26
C ALA A 158 13.35 5.84 -18.79
N LEU A 159 12.34 5.38 -18.04
CA LEU A 159 11.37 6.24 -17.39
C LEU A 159 11.65 6.35 -15.89
N PRO A 160 11.40 7.52 -15.29
CA PRO A 160 11.69 7.74 -13.88
C PRO A 160 10.68 7.02 -12.98
N GLY A 161 11.15 6.50 -11.85
CA GLY A 161 10.32 5.73 -10.92
C GLY A 161 9.14 6.53 -10.33
N TRP A 162 9.31 7.85 -10.12
CA TRP A 162 8.22 8.71 -9.63
C TRP A 162 7.01 8.71 -10.58
N TYR A 163 7.25 8.51 -11.88
CA TYR A 163 6.22 8.46 -12.91
C TYR A 163 5.60 7.07 -13.02
N THR A 164 6.40 6.04 -13.32
CA THR A 164 5.90 4.68 -13.59
C THR A 164 5.23 4.02 -12.39
N GLN A 165 5.64 4.40 -11.17
CA GLN A 165 5.04 3.90 -9.93
C GLN A 165 3.92 4.82 -9.40
N GLY A 166 3.72 5.98 -10.03
CA GLY A 166 2.82 7.01 -9.57
C GLY A 166 1.35 6.77 -9.91
N ILE A 167 0.51 7.63 -9.34
CA ILE A 167 -0.91 7.75 -9.66
C ILE A 167 -1.13 9.20 -10.09
N MET A 168 -1.66 9.35 -11.30
CA MET A 168 -1.93 10.64 -11.92
C MET A 168 -3.36 11.08 -11.67
N TYR A 169 -3.53 12.38 -11.44
CA TYR A 169 -4.82 13.02 -11.26
C TYR A 169 -4.92 14.26 -12.16
N GLN A 170 -5.82 14.22 -13.14
CA GLN A 170 -6.09 15.29 -14.09
C GLN A 170 -7.08 16.29 -13.50
N ILE A 171 -6.68 17.57 -13.47
CA ILE A 171 -7.46 18.68 -12.91
C ILE A 171 -7.79 19.71 -13.99
N TYR A 172 -9.09 19.99 -14.11
CA TYR A 172 -9.58 21.17 -14.81
C TYR A 172 -9.79 22.30 -13.79
N VAL A 173 -8.86 23.26 -13.74
CA VAL A 173 -8.70 24.19 -12.61
C VAL A 173 -9.96 24.99 -12.30
N ASP A 174 -10.62 25.57 -13.30
CA ASP A 174 -11.86 26.37 -13.11
C ASP A 174 -13.00 25.60 -12.42
N ARG A 175 -12.97 24.27 -12.51
CA ARG A 175 -14.07 23.37 -12.10
C ARG A 175 -13.74 22.57 -10.86
N PHE A 176 -12.51 22.67 -10.35
CA PHE A 176 -12.06 21.81 -9.26
C PHE A 176 -12.38 22.39 -7.89
N PHE A 177 -11.87 23.57 -7.54
CA PHE A 177 -12.21 24.23 -6.28
C PHE A 177 -11.88 25.72 -6.33
N ASN A 178 -12.73 26.58 -5.78
CA ASN A 178 -12.46 28.00 -5.62
C ASN A 178 -11.75 28.26 -4.28
N GLY A 179 -10.50 28.74 -4.34
CA GLY A 179 -9.71 29.09 -3.16
C GLY A 179 -10.07 30.43 -2.50
N ASP A 180 -10.88 31.28 -3.13
CA ASP A 180 -11.30 32.57 -2.59
C ASP A 180 -12.31 32.38 -1.44
N GLU A 181 -12.06 33.00 -0.29
CA GLU A 181 -12.91 32.85 0.90
C GLU A 181 -14.33 33.42 0.72
N GLN A 182 -14.52 34.33 -0.22
CA GLN A 182 -15.83 34.91 -0.54
C GLN A 182 -16.45 34.28 -1.79
N GLY A 183 -15.85 33.21 -2.34
CA GLY A 183 -16.33 32.50 -3.52
C GLY A 183 -16.31 33.33 -4.80
N LYS A 184 -15.50 34.38 -4.88
CA LYS A 184 -15.43 35.26 -6.06
C LYS A 184 -14.55 34.67 -7.15
N VAL A 185 -14.90 34.95 -8.41
CA VAL A 185 -14.02 34.73 -9.55
C VAL A 185 -12.95 35.82 -9.57
N LEU A 186 -11.68 35.43 -9.66
CA LEU A 186 -10.56 36.36 -9.74
C LEU A 186 -10.52 37.01 -11.12
N ASN A 187 -10.28 38.31 -11.19
CA ASN A 187 -10.03 39.08 -12.43
C ASN A 187 -10.92 38.69 -13.63
N PRO A 188 -12.27 38.69 -13.49
CA PRO A 188 -13.15 38.24 -14.56
C PRO A 188 -13.02 39.15 -15.79
N ARG A 189 -12.89 38.54 -16.97
CA ARG A 189 -12.74 39.28 -18.22
C ARG A 189 -14.08 39.86 -18.68
N PRO A 190 -14.05 40.97 -19.43
CA PRO A 190 -15.25 41.43 -20.12
C PRO A 190 -15.80 40.31 -21.00
N ARG A 191 -17.12 40.13 -21.01
CA ARG A 191 -17.80 39.09 -21.80
C ARG A 191 -17.56 37.64 -21.32
N SER A 192 -17.18 37.45 -20.06
CA SER A 192 -17.31 36.15 -19.39
C SER A 192 -18.73 35.98 -18.81
N LEU A 193 -19.27 34.76 -18.87
CA LEU A 193 -20.42 34.33 -18.08
C LEU A 193 -19.89 33.79 -16.75
N ILE A 194 -20.37 34.32 -15.63
CA ILE A 194 -19.96 33.89 -14.28
C ILE A 194 -21.13 33.17 -13.63
N HIS A 195 -20.91 31.93 -13.21
CA HIS A 195 -21.91 31.16 -12.48
C HIS A 195 -22.01 31.65 -11.03
N GLY A 196 -23.25 31.76 -10.54
CA GLY A 196 -23.53 32.18 -9.15
C GLY A 196 -23.61 31.00 -8.18
N ASP A 197 -23.91 29.80 -8.68
CA ASP A 197 -23.90 28.55 -7.93
C ASP A 197 -22.79 27.64 -8.47
N TRP A 198 -22.01 27.04 -7.56
CA TRP A 198 -20.96 26.10 -7.91
C TRP A 198 -21.52 24.84 -8.59
N TYR A 199 -22.77 24.47 -8.32
CA TYR A 199 -23.38 23.23 -8.82
C TYR A 199 -24.22 23.41 -10.08
N ASP A 200 -24.14 24.58 -10.72
CA ASP A 200 -24.79 24.81 -12.02
C ASP A 200 -24.20 23.89 -13.11
N THR A 201 -25.04 23.49 -14.08
CA THR A 201 -24.58 22.74 -15.25
C THR A 201 -23.81 23.67 -16.18
N PRO A 202 -22.62 23.29 -16.69
CA PRO A 202 -21.87 24.16 -17.58
C PRO A 202 -22.52 24.29 -18.96
N PHE A 203 -22.46 25.49 -19.52
CA PHE A 203 -23.00 25.75 -20.87
C PHE A 203 -22.31 26.94 -21.54
N TYR A 204 -22.33 26.94 -22.87
CA TYR A 204 -21.77 28.01 -23.69
C TYR A 204 -22.88 28.86 -24.31
N ILE A 205 -22.74 30.19 -24.26
CA ILE A 205 -23.64 31.07 -25.02
C ILE A 205 -23.11 31.12 -26.45
N LYS A 206 -23.83 30.48 -27.38
CA LYS A 206 -23.46 30.42 -28.81
C LYS A 206 -24.37 31.32 -29.67
N ASN A 207 -23.88 31.78 -30.81
CA ASN A 207 -24.70 32.45 -31.82
C ASN A 207 -25.38 31.47 -32.79
N GLU A 208 -26.16 31.98 -33.75
CA GLU A 208 -26.86 31.16 -34.77
C GLU A 208 -25.91 30.33 -35.67
N LYS A 209 -24.63 30.72 -35.76
CA LYS A 209 -23.59 29.99 -36.50
C LYS A 209 -22.86 28.95 -35.63
N GLY A 210 -23.23 28.82 -34.35
CA GLY A 210 -22.59 27.90 -33.41
C GLY A 210 -21.31 28.43 -32.75
N GLU A 211 -20.90 29.67 -33.04
CA GLU A 211 -19.71 30.30 -32.47
C GLU A 211 -19.98 30.71 -31.01
N VAL A 212 -19.01 30.47 -30.13
CA VAL A 212 -19.14 30.82 -28.70
C VAL A 212 -18.99 32.33 -28.53
N LEU A 213 -20.06 32.98 -28.06
CA LEU A 213 -20.08 34.41 -27.73
C LEU A 213 -19.56 34.68 -26.33
N ARG A 214 -19.83 33.80 -25.37
CA ARG A 214 -19.46 33.97 -23.96
C ARG A 214 -19.07 32.61 -23.38
N TRP A 215 -17.84 32.53 -22.88
CA TRP A 215 -17.34 31.41 -22.10
C TRP A 215 -17.83 31.50 -20.66
N ASP A 216 -18.13 30.35 -20.05
CA ASP A 216 -18.61 30.27 -18.68
C ASP A 216 -17.50 29.92 -17.69
N PHE A 217 -17.56 30.49 -16.48
CA PHE A 217 -16.57 30.31 -15.43
C PHE A 217 -17.24 30.09 -14.08
N PHE A 218 -16.69 29.16 -13.31
CA PHE A 218 -17.13 28.84 -11.95
C PHE A 218 -16.18 29.41 -10.88
N GLY A 219 -14.96 29.78 -11.26
CA GLY A 219 -14.02 30.48 -10.38
C GLY A 219 -13.01 29.57 -9.68
N GLY A 220 -12.90 28.31 -10.08
CA GLY A 220 -11.81 27.47 -9.60
C GLY A 220 -10.44 28.03 -9.96
N ASN A 221 -9.46 27.88 -9.06
CA ASN A 221 -8.16 28.55 -9.16
C ASN A 221 -7.05 27.73 -8.46
N LEU A 222 -5.79 28.14 -8.63
CA LEU A 222 -4.64 27.41 -8.08
C LEU A 222 -4.60 27.42 -6.54
N ALA A 223 -5.05 28.50 -5.90
CA ALA A 223 -5.25 28.54 -4.45
C ALA A 223 -6.25 27.46 -3.99
N GLY A 224 -7.26 27.19 -4.81
CA GLY A 224 -8.20 26.10 -4.58
C GLY A 224 -7.56 24.72 -4.71
N VAL A 225 -6.72 24.52 -5.73
CA VAL A 225 -5.93 23.28 -5.89
C VAL A 225 -5.05 23.05 -4.66
N ILE A 226 -4.33 24.08 -4.21
CA ILE A 226 -3.50 24.05 -2.99
C ILE A 226 -4.29 23.56 -1.77
N LYS A 227 -5.47 24.17 -1.51
CA LYS A 227 -6.35 23.79 -0.39
C LYS A 227 -6.80 22.32 -0.43
N LYS A 228 -6.73 21.66 -1.58
CA LYS A 228 -7.18 20.28 -1.80
C LYS A 228 -6.04 19.28 -2.02
N LEU A 229 -4.77 19.72 -1.98
CA LEU A 229 -3.63 18.79 -1.98
C LEU A 229 -3.70 17.74 -0.85
N PRO A 230 -4.16 18.06 0.39
CA PRO A 230 -4.32 17.04 1.43
C PRO A 230 -5.30 15.92 1.04
N TYR A 231 -6.41 16.26 0.37
CA TYR A 231 -7.36 15.28 -0.15
C TYR A 231 -6.73 14.37 -1.21
N LEU A 232 -5.98 14.96 -2.15
CA LEU A 232 -5.28 14.20 -3.19
C LEU A 232 -4.19 13.30 -2.58
N LYS A 233 -3.51 13.75 -1.52
CA LYS A 233 -2.53 12.95 -0.79
C LYS A 233 -3.19 11.76 -0.10
N GLU A 234 -4.37 11.96 0.49
CA GLU A 234 -5.17 10.89 1.10
C GLU A 234 -5.57 9.82 0.07
N LEU A 235 -5.95 10.23 -1.14
CA LEU A 235 -6.20 9.31 -2.27
C LEU A 235 -4.92 8.56 -2.73
N GLY A 236 -3.74 9.04 -2.35
CA GLY A 236 -2.45 8.47 -2.77
C GLY A 236 -1.96 8.97 -4.12
N VAL A 237 -2.47 10.12 -4.60
CA VAL A 237 -2.00 10.78 -5.81
C VAL A 237 -0.55 11.24 -5.62
N SER A 238 0.26 11.05 -6.64
CA SER A 238 1.66 11.50 -6.68
C SER A 238 2.00 12.33 -7.92
N ILE A 239 1.05 12.49 -8.86
CA ILE A 239 1.25 13.27 -10.09
C ILE A 239 -0.02 14.07 -10.36
N LEU A 240 0.12 15.39 -10.49
CA LEU A 240 -0.94 16.29 -10.92
C LEU A 240 -0.73 16.62 -12.38
N TYR A 241 -1.75 16.41 -13.20
CA TYR A 241 -1.81 16.91 -14.57
C TYR A 241 -2.83 18.04 -14.62
N LEU A 242 -2.37 19.25 -14.91
CA LEU A 242 -3.25 20.41 -15.08
C LEU A 242 -3.54 20.61 -16.56
N ASN A 243 -4.82 20.70 -16.91
CA ASN A 243 -5.25 21.27 -18.19
C ASN A 243 -4.67 22.70 -18.35
N PRO A 244 -4.68 23.30 -19.56
CA PRO A 244 -3.94 24.54 -19.81
C PRO A 244 -4.26 25.64 -18.79
N ILE A 245 -3.20 26.26 -18.26
CA ILE A 245 -3.29 27.29 -17.19
C ILE A 245 -2.86 28.69 -17.67
N PHE A 246 -2.38 28.80 -18.90
CA PHE A 246 -1.84 30.04 -19.45
C PHE A 246 -2.95 31.04 -19.79
N ASP A 247 -2.58 32.32 -19.84
CA ASP A 247 -3.49 33.42 -20.18
C ASP A 247 -4.31 33.07 -21.43
N SER A 248 -5.64 33.13 -21.32
CA SER A 248 -6.55 32.81 -22.41
C SER A 248 -7.94 33.46 -22.21
N SER A 249 -8.71 33.57 -23.30
CA SER A 249 -10.08 34.10 -23.26
C SER A 249 -11.13 33.08 -22.80
N SER A 250 -10.87 31.78 -23.00
CA SER A 250 -11.81 30.71 -22.70
C SER A 250 -11.66 30.11 -21.31
N ASN A 251 -12.61 29.24 -20.97
CA ASN A 251 -12.55 28.44 -19.75
C ASN A 251 -11.58 27.25 -19.86
N HIS A 252 -11.26 26.78 -21.07
CA HIS A 252 -10.46 25.59 -21.35
C HIS A 252 -9.00 25.93 -21.65
N LYS A 253 -8.74 27.17 -22.04
CA LYS A 253 -7.43 27.79 -22.20
C LYS A 253 -6.53 27.28 -23.33
N TYR A 254 -7.01 26.33 -24.13
CA TYR A 254 -6.39 25.94 -25.40
C TYR A 254 -6.21 27.08 -26.43
N ASP A 255 -7.06 28.12 -26.40
CA ASP A 255 -6.84 29.38 -27.11
C ASP A 255 -5.81 30.26 -26.37
N THR A 256 -4.57 29.78 -26.28
CA THR A 256 -3.52 30.46 -25.50
C THR A 256 -3.24 31.87 -26.03
N ALA A 257 -3.42 32.86 -25.16
CA ALA A 257 -3.17 34.26 -25.43
C ALA A 257 -1.71 34.66 -25.14
N ASP A 258 -1.11 34.12 -24.08
CA ASP A 258 0.29 34.26 -23.75
C ASP A 258 0.84 33.04 -22.97
N TYR A 259 1.78 32.31 -23.55
CA TYR A 259 2.41 31.12 -22.96
C TYR A 259 3.26 31.38 -21.71
N LEU A 260 3.75 32.60 -21.52
CA LEU A 260 4.65 32.92 -20.40
C LEU A 260 3.91 33.44 -19.16
N THR A 261 2.64 33.78 -19.32
CA THR A 261 1.80 34.40 -18.31
C THR A 261 0.72 33.43 -17.84
N LEU A 262 0.58 33.28 -16.52
CA LEU A 262 -0.52 32.53 -15.93
C LEU A 262 -1.85 33.28 -16.13
N ASP A 263 -2.94 32.56 -16.38
CA ASP A 263 -4.23 33.22 -16.48
C ASP A 263 -4.61 33.92 -15.15
N PRO A 264 -4.93 35.23 -15.18
CA PRO A 264 -5.27 35.98 -13.96
C PRO A 264 -6.50 35.49 -13.20
N MET A 265 -7.38 34.69 -13.82
CA MET A 265 -8.49 34.03 -13.11
C MET A 265 -8.03 32.85 -12.27
N TYR A 266 -6.91 32.22 -12.62
CA TYR A 266 -6.33 31.11 -11.88
C TYR A 266 -5.33 31.56 -10.81
N GLY A 267 -4.77 32.76 -10.96
CA GLY A 267 -3.93 33.42 -9.97
C GLY A 267 -2.75 34.16 -10.59
N ASP A 268 -1.61 34.15 -9.90
CA ASP A 268 -0.36 34.76 -10.31
C ASP A 268 0.85 33.81 -10.20
N GLU A 269 2.06 34.32 -10.45
CA GLU A 269 3.27 33.50 -10.33
C GLU A 269 3.60 33.10 -8.88
N GLU A 270 3.19 33.91 -7.89
CA GLU A 270 3.44 33.62 -6.47
C GLU A 270 2.63 32.40 -6.01
N ILE A 271 1.35 32.35 -6.36
CA ILE A 271 0.51 31.19 -6.03
C ILE A 271 0.95 29.93 -6.78
N PHE A 272 1.47 30.06 -8.01
CA PHE A 272 2.03 28.92 -8.73
C PHE A 272 3.30 28.38 -8.05
N ALA A 273 4.20 29.26 -7.60
CA ALA A 273 5.38 28.87 -6.84
C ALA A 273 5.00 28.20 -5.51
N GLN A 274 3.95 28.69 -4.84
CA GLN A 274 3.39 28.06 -3.65
C GLN A 274 2.85 26.66 -3.96
N LEU A 275 2.09 26.49 -5.05
CA LEU A 275 1.56 25.19 -5.46
C LEU A 275 2.69 24.18 -5.68
N ILE A 276 3.76 24.57 -6.36
CA ILE A 276 4.94 23.71 -6.59
C ILE A 276 5.57 23.29 -5.26
N LYS A 277 5.81 24.25 -4.36
CA LYS A 277 6.42 23.98 -3.05
C LYS A 277 5.57 23.03 -2.21
N GLU A 278 4.27 23.27 -2.14
CA GLU A 278 3.36 22.43 -1.34
C GLU A 278 3.19 21.04 -1.94
N ALA A 279 3.02 20.93 -3.26
CA ALA A 279 2.99 19.65 -3.96
C ALA A 279 4.27 18.84 -3.72
N GLN A 280 5.45 19.47 -3.84
CA GLN A 280 6.73 18.83 -3.56
C GLN A 280 6.85 18.35 -2.11
N SER A 281 6.38 19.14 -1.13
CA SER A 281 6.38 18.75 0.28
C SER A 281 5.52 17.50 0.56
N LEU A 282 4.52 17.26 -0.29
CA LEU A 282 3.65 16.08 -0.24
C LEU A 282 4.11 14.95 -1.17
N GLY A 283 5.26 15.10 -1.84
CA GLY A 283 5.80 14.12 -2.79
C GLY A 283 5.00 14.02 -4.09
N MET A 284 4.40 15.13 -4.55
CA MET A 284 3.64 15.20 -5.79
C MET A 284 4.42 15.95 -6.88
N ALA A 285 4.46 15.38 -8.07
CA ALA A 285 4.97 16.00 -9.29
C ALA A 285 3.85 16.74 -10.05
N ILE A 286 4.18 17.80 -10.79
CA ILE A 286 3.22 18.56 -11.60
C ILE A 286 3.61 18.48 -13.08
N ILE A 287 2.65 18.13 -13.93
CA ILE A 287 2.72 18.10 -15.39
C ILE A 287 1.75 19.16 -15.93
N LEU A 288 2.19 19.95 -16.90
CA LEU A 288 1.37 20.97 -17.55
C LEU A 288 0.99 20.56 -18.98
N ASP A 289 -0.11 21.12 -19.45
CA ASP A 289 -0.54 21.02 -20.84
C ASP A 289 0.22 21.99 -21.76
N GLY A 290 0.78 21.47 -22.85
CA GLY A 290 1.56 22.19 -23.84
C GLY A 290 0.82 22.29 -25.17
N VAL A 291 0.19 23.44 -25.40
CA VAL A 291 -0.63 23.72 -26.60
C VAL A 291 0.22 24.41 -27.66
N PHE A 292 0.92 23.63 -28.49
CA PHE A 292 1.96 24.16 -29.38
C PHE A 292 1.65 24.05 -30.88
N SER A 293 0.51 23.47 -31.28
CA SER A 293 0.08 23.44 -32.69
C SER A 293 -0.67 24.71 -33.12
N HIS A 294 -1.20 25.46 -32.16
CA HIS A 294 -1.98 26.66 -32.42
C HIS A 294 -1.91 27.65 -31.24
N THR A 295 -2.29 28.90 -31.51
CA THR A 295 -2.51 29.95 -30.48
C THR A 295 -3.97 30.40 -30.48
N GLY A 296 -4.40 31.20 -29.51
CA GLY A 296 -5.66 31.94 -29.61
C GLY A 296 -5.61 33.08 -30.64
N ASP A 297 -6.72 33.38 -31.31
CA ASP A 297 -6.82 34.52 -32.22
C ASP A 297 -6.76 35.89 -31.49
N ASP A 298 -7.13 35.89 -30.21
CA ASP A 298 -6.96 37.00 -29.26
C ASP A 298 -5.70 36.85 -28.38
N SER A 299 -4.55 36.61 -29.03
CA SER A 299 -3.24 36.47 -28.38
C SER A 299 -2.31 37.66 -28.60
N ILE A 300 -1.23 37.77 -27.82
CA ILE A 300 -0.16 38.75 -28.07
C ILE A 300 0.55 38.52 -29.41
N TYR A 301 0.46 37.29 -29.94
CA TYR A 301 1.11 36.83 -31.15
C TYR A 301 0.27 37.15 -32.39
N PHE A 302 -1.03 36.81 -32.37
CA PHE A 302 -1.95 37.00 -33.50
C PHE A 302 -2.67 38.36 -33.47
N ASN A 303 -3.11 38.79 -32.29
CA ASN A 303 -3.75 40.08 -31.96
C ASN A 303 -4.87 40.50 -32.93
N ARG A 304 -5.82 39.59 -33.24
CA ARG A 304 -6.90 39.85 -34.22
C ARG A 304 -7.73 41.09 -33.89
N TYR A 305 -7.98 41.33 -32.61
CA TYR A 305 -8.85 42.41 -32.12
C TYR A 305 -8.10 43.67 -31.68
N GLY A 306 -6.77 43.70 -31.78
CA GLY A 306 -5.95 44.85 -31.37
C GLY A 306 -6.02 45.19 -29.88
N ARG A 307 -6.18 44.18 -29.03
CA ARG A 307 -6.25 44.36 -27.57
C ARG A 307 -4.88 44.53 -26.92
N TYR A 308 -3.85 43.93 -27.52
CA TYR A 308 -2.49 44.03 -27.02
C TYR A 308 -1.76 45.23 -27.63
N PRO A 309 -0.88 45.91 -26.89
CA PRO A 309 -0.15 47.09 -27.37
C PRO A 309 0.88 46.75 -28.46
N GLY A 310 1.31 45.50 -28.54
CA GLY A 310 2.22 45.00 -29.58
C GLY A 310 1.51 44.72 -30.92
N LEU A 311 2.28 44.77 -32.00
CA LEU A 311 1.77 44.47 -33.34
C LEU A 311 1.69 42.96 -33.57
N GLY A 312 0.48 42.42 -33.68
CA GLY A 312 0.26 40.99 -33.93
C GLY A 312 0.18 40.62 -35.40
N ALA A 313 0.31 39.33 -35.69
CA ALA A 313 0.41 38.77 -37.03
C ALA A 313 -0.80 39.10 -37.93
N TYR A 314 -2.02 39.09 -37.37
CA TYR A 314 -3.23 39.42 -38.13
C TYR A 314 -3.28 40.89 -38.56
N GLN A 315 -2.61 41.78 -37.82
CA GLN A 315 -2.70 43.22 -38.05
C GLN A 315 -1.78 43.66 -39.19
N SER A 316 -0.54 43.16 -39.26
CA SER A 316 0.43 43.55 -40.29
C SER A 316 1.44 42.43 -40.61
N PRO A 317 1.86 42.29 -41.87
CA PRO A 317 3.04 41.52 -42.26
C PRO A 317 4.35 41.94 -41.57
N ASP A 318 4.41 43.18 -41.04
CA ASP A 318 5.56 43.69 -40.29
C ASP A 318 5.62 43.18 -38.84
N SER A 319 4.63 42.41 -38.39
CA SER A 319 4.64 41.80 -37.06
C SER A 319 5.81 40.81 -36.93
N PRO A 320 6.53 40.78 -35.78
CA PRO A 320 7.58 39.79 -35.56
C PRO A 320 7.06 38.35 -35.52
N TYR A 321 5.74 38.18 -35.35
CA TYR A 321 5.07 36.88 -35.31
C TYR A 321 4.40 36.53 -36.65
N TYR A 322 4.47 37.38 -37.68
CA TYR A 322 3.78 37.13 -38.94
C TYR A 322 4.20 35.80 -39.59
N SER A 323 5.50 35.48 -39.50
CA SER A 323 6.04 34.23 -40.02
C SER A 323 5.66 33.01 -39.20
N TRP A 324 5.02 33.16 -38.04
CA TRP A 324 4.55 32.01 -37.26
C TRP A 324 3.30 31.39 -37.84
N TYR A 325 2.53 32.09 -38.66
CA TYR A 325 1.22 31.62 -39.13
C TYR A 325 1.22 31.28 -40.62
N GLN A 326 0.29 30.42 -41.02
CA GLN A 326 0.06 30.05 -42.42
C GLN A 326 -1.10 30.88 -42.99
N TRP A 327 -0.81 31.67 -44.03
CA TRP A 327 -1.78 32.54 -44.72
C TRP A 327 -2.25 31.90 -46.03
N GLN A 328 -3.55 31.99 -46.33
CA GLN A 328 -4.17 31.47 -47.54
C GLN A 328 -4.67 32.64 -48.41
N GLY A 329 -4.14 32.80 -49.63
CA GLY A 329 -4.62 33.76 -50.64
C GLY A 329 -3.97 35.16 -50.66
N ASP A 330 -4.15 35.86 -51.80
CA ASP A 330 -3.66 37.23 -52.09
C ASP A 330 -4.79 38.29 -52.06
N GLY A 331 -5.96 37.98 -51.47
CA GLY A 331 -7.19 38.78 -51.53
C GLY A 331 -7.42 39.79 -50.38
N GLU A 332 -8.52 40.56 -50.45
CA GLU A 332 -8.92 41.58 -49.44
C GLU A 332 -9.42 40.97 -48.10
N GLU A 333 -9.83 39.71 -48.08
CA GLU A 333 -10.12 38.95 -46.85
C GLU A 333 -8.90 38.07 -46.49
N LYS A 334 -8.31 38.30 -45.32
CA LYS A 334 -7.16 37.53 -44.84
C LYS A 334 -7.61 36.14 -44.40
N GLU A 335 -7.57 35.15 -45.29
CA GLU A 335 -7.77 33.74 -44.93
C GLU A 335 -6.46 33.17 -44.34
N TYR A 336 -6.56 32.34 -43.31
CA TYR A 336 -5.43 31.71 -42.61
C TYR A 336 -5.79 30.29 -42.18
N SER A 337 -4.79 29.41 -42.02
CA SER A 337 -5.03 28.05 -41.54
C SER A 337 -5.45 28.05 -40.07
N CYS A 338 -6.46 27.23 -39.77
CA CYS A 338 -7.11 27.18 -38.48
C CYS A 338 -7.31 25.72 -38.07
N TRP A 339 -7.08 25.44 -36.80
CA TRP A 339 -7.24 24.10 -36.23
C TRP A 339 -8.65 23.58 -36.50
N TRP A 340 -8.76 22.54 -37.34
CA TRP A 340 -10.04 21.93 -37.73
C TRP A 340 -11.09 22.94 -38.27
N GLY A 341 -10.63 24.06 -38.85
CA GLY A 341 -11.51 25.13 -39.34
C GLY A 341 -12.08 26.04 -38.24
N VAL A 342 -11.65 25.90 -36.99
CA VAL A 342 -12.05 26.74 -35.86
C VAL A 342 -11.30 28.06 -35.92
N ALA A 343 -11.97 29.10 -36.44
CA ALA A 343 -11.34 30.40 -36.74
C ALA A 343 -10.68 31.12 -35.53
N THR A 344 -10.98 30.70 -34.30
CA THR A 344 -10.38 31.24 -33.07
C THR A 344 -9.05 30.58 -32.68
N LEU A 345 -8.63 29.53 -33.39
CA LEU A 345 -7.40 28.77 -33.14
C LEU A 345 -6.50 28.78 -34.39
N PRO A 346 -5.83 29.91 -34.70
CA PRO A 346 -4.87 29.98 -35.81
C PRO A 346 -3.69 29.02 -35.61
N GLU A 347 -3.44 28.20 -36.63
CA GLU A 347 -2.34 27.23 -36.66
C GLU A 347 -1.00 27.93 -36.80
N VAL A 348 0.00 27.43 -36.08
CA VAL A 348 1.38 27.91 -36.20
C VAL A 348 2.20 27.02 -37.12
N LYS A 349 3.30 27.55 -37.64
CA LYS A 349 4.36 26.80 -38.33
C LYS A 349 5.39 26.40 -37.28
N GLU A 350 5.26 25.21 -36.72
CA GLU A 350 6.04 24.75 -35.57
C GLU A 350 7.54 24.66 -35.87
N LEU A 351 7.92 24.46 -37.14
CA LEU A 351 9.32 24.42 -37.58
C LEU A 351 9.90 25.80 -37.92
N GLU A 352 9.11 26.88 -37.84
CA GLU A 352 9.60 28.24 -38.03
C GLU A 352 10.72 28.53 -37.00
N PRO A 353 11.93 28.95 -37.43
CA PRO A 353 13.07 29.09 -36.51
C PRO A 353 12.81 30.00 -35.31
N SER A 354 12.07 31.11 -35.51
CA SER A 354 11.74 32.03 -34.42
C SER A 354 10.71 31.46 -33.43
N TYR A 355 9.79 30.61 -33.90
CA TYR A 355 8.85 29.91 -33.03
C TYR A 355 9.55 28.82 -32.22
N ARG A 356 10.41 28.00 -32.85
CA ARG A 356 11.25 27.00 -32.17
C ARG A 356 12.17 27.61 -31.13
N GLU A 357 12.80 28.74 -31.47
CA GLU A 357 13.62 29.50 -30.54
C GLU A 357 12.78 29.93 -29.32
N PHE A 358 11.56 30.42 -29.54
CA PHE A 358 10.67 30.86 -28.47
C PHE A 358 10.14 29.71 -27.58
N ILE A 359 9.72 28.58 -28.16
CA ILE A 359 9.15 27.48 -27.37
C ILE A 359 10.25 26.65 -26.69
N ILE A 360 11.34 26.31 -27.39
CA ILE A 360 12.28 25.26 -26.96
C ILE A 360 13.62 25.85 -26.48
N HIS A 361 14.28 26.67 -27.30
CA HIS A 361 15.72 26.94 -27.12
C HIS A 361 16.01 28.13 -26.21
N SER A 362 15.20 29.20 -26.29
CA SER A 362 15.45 30.47 -25.62
C SER A 362 15.53 30.30 -24.09
N PRO A 363 16.52 30.91 -23.41
CA PRO A 363 16.60 30.96 -21.95
C PRO A 363 15.37 31.55 -21.25
N GLN A 364 14.61 32.37 -21.97
CA GLN A 364 13.36 33.02 -21.57
C GLN A 364 12.13 32.43 -22.28
N GLY A 365 12.33 31.34 -23.04
CA GLY A 365 11.29 30.64 -23.78
C GLY A 365 10.39 29.78 -22.90
N VAL A 366 9.34 29.22 -23.49
CA VAL A 366 8.25 28.54 -22.77
C VAL A 366 8.77 27.33 -21.97
N LEU A 367 9.43 26.39 -22.64
CA LEU A 367 9.94 25.17 -22.01
C LEU A 367 10.84 25.48 -20.82
N ARG A 368 11.85 26.35 -21.02
CA ARG A 368 12.83 26.65 -19.98
C ARG A 368 12.24 27.43 -18.81
N SER A 369 11.29 28.33 -19.07
CA SER A 369 10.69 29.16 -18.03
C SER A 369 9.87 28.31 -17.05
N TRP A 370 9.01 27.44 -17.55
CA TRP A 370 8.15 26.61 -16.69
C TRP A 370 8.91 25.45 -16.03
N MET A 371 9.86 24.81 -16.73
CA MET A 371 10.73 23.80 -16.11
C MET A 371 11.54 24.39 -14.94
N LYS A 372 12.06 25.62 -15.05
CA LYS A 372 12.73 26.32 -13.94
C LYS A 372 11.81 26.64 -12.76
N ARG A 373 10.50 26.80 -13.02
CA ARG A 373 9.49 26.99 -11.99
C ARG A 373 9.11 25.68 -11.28
N GLY A 374 9.66 24.54 -11.69
CA GLY A 374 9.64 23.29 -10.93
C GLY A 374 8.67 22.20 -11.41
N ILE A 375 8.06 22.36 -12.59
CA ILE A 375 7.26 21.28 -13.20
C ILE A 375 8.15 20.10 -13.58
N LYS A 376 7.55 18.91 -13.69
CA LYS A 376 8.23 17.64 -13.95
C LYS A 376 7.86 16.99 -15.29
N GLY A 377 7.14 17.71 -16.14
CA GLY A 377 6.81 17.19 -17.46
C GLY A 377 5.77 18.01 -18.18
N TRP A 378 5.50 17.57 -19.40
CA TRP A 378 4.50 18.16 -20.29
C TRP A 378 3.60 17.08 -20.88
N ARG A 379 2.30 17.38 -20.97
CA ARG A 379 1.36 16.72 -21.87
C ARG A 379 1.25 17.57 -23.12
N LEU A 380 1.60 17.05 -24.28
CA LEU A 380 1.47 17.75 -25.56
C LEU A 380 0.05 17.58 -26.09
N ASP A 381 -0.62 18.71 -26.26
CA ASP A 381 -1.92 18.79 -26.92
C ASP A 381 -1.79 18.49 -28.40
N VAL A 382 -2.70 17.65 -28.92
CA VAL A 382 -2.76 17.26 -30.33
C VAL A 382 -1.37 16.95 -30.91
N ALA A 383 -0.65 16.01 -30.28
CA ALA A 383 0.71 15.64 -30.69
C ALA A 383 0.79 15.19 -32.17
N ASP A 384 -0.35 14.77 -32.73
CA ASP A 384 -0.54 14.39 -34.12
C ASP A 384 -0.32 15.46 -35.16
N GLU A 385 -0.49 16.72 -34.76
CA GLU A 385 -0.27 17.87 -35.63
C GLU A 385 1.15 18.41 -35.51
N LEU A 386 1.83 18.14 -34.39
CA LEU A 386 3.21 18.54 -34.19
C LEU A 386 4.15 17.71 -35.09
N PRO A 387 5.13 18.31 -35.78
CA PRO A 387 6.16 17.55 -36.51
C PRO A 387 7.02 16.68 -35.58
N ASP A 388 7.46 15.50 -36.04
CA ASP A 388 8.28 14.59 -35.22
C ASP A 388 9.58 15.28 -34.78
N GLU A 389 10.17 16.08 -35.67
CA GLU A 389 11.38 16.85 -35.44
C GLU A 389 11.21 17.85 -34.28
N PHE A 390 10.03 18.49 -34.18
CA PHE A 390 9.71 19.39 -33.08
C PHE A 390 9.59 18.63 -31.76
N ILE A 391 8.91 17.49 -31.75
CA ILE A 391 8.73 16.66 -30.54
C ILE A 391 10.08 16.15 -30.03
N GLN A 392 10.94 15.63 -30.92
CA GLN A 392 12.28 15.15 -30.57
C GLN A 392 13.13 16.26 -29.93
N GLU A 393 13.13 17.44 -30.55
CA GLU A 393 13.87 18.59 -30.03
C GLU A 393 13.32 19.10 -28.70
N PHE A 394 11.99 19.13 -28.55
CA PHE A 394 11.33 19.51 -27.31
C PHE A 394 11.73 18.55 -26.19
N ARG A 395 11.63 17.24 -26.44
CA ARG A 395 12.06 16.21 -25.49
C ARG A 395 13.53 16.35 -25.14
N GLN A 396 14.41 16.55 -26.13
CA GLN A 396 15.83 16.75 -25.88
C GLN A 396 16.09 17.98 -25.01
N GLY A 397 15.43 19.11 -25.30
CA GLY A 397 15.52 20.33 -24.50
C GLY A 397 15.04 20.12 -23.06
N MET A 398 13.95 19.37 -22.89
CA MET A 398 13.36 19.06 -21.59
C MET A 398 14.28 18.15 -20.77
N LYS A 399 14.71 17.02 -21.34
CA LYS A 399 15.61 16.05 -20.69
C LYS A 399 16.99 16.62 -20.37
N ALA A 400 17.47 17.59 -21.15
CA ALA A 400 18.72 18.30 -20.86
C ALA A 400 18.62 19.19 -19.60
N MET A 401 17.42 19.60 -19.21
CA MET A 401 17.18 20.37 -17.98
C MET A 401 16.91 19.47 -16.79
N ASP A 402 16.09 18.44 -17.00
CA ASP A 402 15.72 17.45 -16.01
C ASP A 402 15.60 16.07 -16.69
N PRO A 403 16.58 15.18 -16.50
CA PRO A 403 16.55 13.83 -17.08
C PRO A 403 15.32 13.02 -16.67
N ASP A 404 14.75 13.32 -15.49
CA ASP A 404 13.58 12.67 -14.92
C ASP A 404 12.27 13.34 -15.34
N ALA A 405 12.28 14.35 -16.21
CA ALA A 405 11.05 14.95 -16.71
C ALA A 405 10.36 14.05 -17.74
N VAL A 406 9.03 14.03 -17.78
CA VAL A 406 8.25 13.13 -18.66
C VAL A 406 7.48 13.90 -19.73
N LEU A 407 7.53 13.43 -20.98
CA LEU A 407 6.78 13.98 -22.10
C LEU A 407 5.68 13.01 -22.57
N ILE A 408 4.43 13.42 -22.45
CA ILE A 408 3.25 12.61 -22.78
C ILE A 408 2.57 13.22 -23.99
N GLY A 409 2.28 12.45 -25.05
CA GLY A 409 1.53 12.95 -26.20
C GLY A 409 0.05 12.59 -26.14
N GLU A 410 -0.82 13.50 -26.56
CA GLU A 410 -2.18 13.14 -26.95
C GLU A 410 -2.16 12.41 -28.30
N VAL A 411 -2.32 11.08 -28.25
CA VAL A 411 -2.40 10.21 -29.43
C VAL A 411 -3.56 9.24 -29.22
N TRP A 412 -4.51 9.21 -30.16
CA TRP A 412 -5.78 8.51 -30.01
C TRP A 412 -5.75 7.04 -30.45
N GLU A 413 -4.77 6.68 -31.28
CA GLU A 413 -4.55 5.35 -31.86
C GLU A 413 -3.20 4.76 -31.41
N ASP A 414 -2.83 3.60 -31.97
CA ASP A 414 -1.53 2.98 -31.70
C ASP A 414 -0.38 3.90 -32.17
N PRO A 415 0.44 4.42 -31.23
CA PRO A 415 1.51 5.38 -31.52
C PRO A 415 2.70 4.77 -32.25
N THR A 416 2.80 3.44 -32.34
CA THR A 416 3.95 2.76 -32.97
C THR A 416 3.82 2.71 -34.48
N HIS A 417 2.60 2.71 -35.02
CA HIS A 417 2.34 2.65 -36.46
C HIS A 417 1.37 3.73 -36.97
N LYS A 418 1.13 4.77 -36.16
CA LYS A 418 0.18 5.82 -36.53
C LYS A 418 0.60 6.51 -37.83
N PHE A 419 -0.32 6.56 -38.78
CA PHE A 419 -0.17 7.33 -40.01
C PHE A 419 -1.05 8.58 -39.92
N SER A 420 -0.44 9.76 -39.97
CA SER A 420 -1.14 11.05 -39.87
C SER A 420 -0.50 12.07 -40.82
N TYR A 421 -1.32 12.91 -41.44
CA TYR A 421 -0.88 13.94 -42.39
C TYR A 421 0.08 13.45 -43.49
N GLY A 422 -0.13 12.22 -43.99
CA GLY A 422 0.68 11.65 -45.06
C GLY A 422 2.04 11.06 -44.62
N LYS A 423 2.30 10.96 -43.32
CA LYS A 423 3.57 10.44 -42.76
C LYS A 423 3.31 9.40 -41.67
N LEU A 424 4.16 8.38 -41.63
CA LEU A 424 4.27 7.48 -40.48
C LEU A 424 4.93 8.22 -39.31
N ARG A 425 4.23 8.30 -38.18
CA ARG A 425 4.70 9.01 -36.99
C ARG A 425 5.69 8.17 -36.20
N GLN A 426 6.60 8.83 -35.50
CA GLN A 426 7.78 8.19 -34.89
C GLN A 426 7.70 8.10 -33.36
N TYR A 427 6.52 8.25 -32.76
CA TYR A 427 6.36 8.55 -31.33
C TYR A 427 7.12 7.64 -30.35
N PHE A 428 7.25 6.35 -30.65
CA PHE A 428 7.94 5.36 -29.81
C PHE A 428 9.22 4.80 -30.45
N TRP A 429 9.95 5.62 -31.21
CA TRP A 429 11.27 5.25 -31.75
C TRP A 429 12.40 5.52 -30.74
N GLY A 430 12.10 6.17 -29.62
CA GLY A 430 12.98 6.36 -28.47
C GLY A 430 13.49 7.80 -28.29
N GLY A 431 13.24 8.68 -29.27
CA GLY A 431 13.65 10.08 -29.26
C GLY A 431 12.52 11.07 -28.93
N GLU A 432 11.26 10.64 -29.07
CA GLU A 432 10.09 11.50 -29.26
C GLU A 432 9.24 11.62 -27.99
N LEU A 433 8.41 10.62 -27.68
CA LEU A 433 7.50 10.63 -26.52
C LEU A 433 7.93 9.58 -25.50
N ASP A 434 7.77 9.90 -24.22
CA ASP A 434 7.96 8.95 -23.12
C ASP A 434 6.69 8.08 -22.93
N ALA A 435 5.51 8.68 -23.14
CA ALA A 435 4.21 8.01 -23.06
C ALA A 435 3.14 8.68 -23.93
N THR A 436 1.97 8.08 -24.00
CA THR A 436 0.79 8.68 -24.64
C THR A 436 -0.43 8.60 -23.73
N MET A 437 -1.47 9.37 -24.06
CA MET A 437 -2.80 9.16 -23.49
C MET A 437 -3.35 7.83 -24.03
N ASN A 438 -3.52 6.83 -23.18
CA ASN A 438 -3.80 5.46 -23.60
C ASN A 438 -5.27 5.23 -24.01
N TYR A 439 -5.74 6.02 -24.98
CA TYR A 439 -7.07 5.89 -25.60
C TYR A 439 -7.31 4.54 -26.26
N PRO A 440 -6.33 3.86 -26.90
CA PRO A 440 -6.51 2.51 -27.39
C PRO A 440 -6.95 1.54 -26.29
N TRP A 441 -6.23 1.51 -25.16
CA TRP A 441 -6.58 0.68 -23.99
C TRP A 441 -7.95 1.03 -23.42
N ARG A 442 -8.22 2.34 -23.24
CA ARG A 442 -9.51 2.83 -22.74
C ARG A 442 -10.67 2.34 -23.61
N LYS A 443 -10.52 2.47 -24.94
CA LYS A 443 -11.52 2.03 -25.91
C LYS A 443 -11.76 0.53 -25.77
N ILE A 444 -10.69 -0.28 -25.80
CA ILE A 444 -10.78 -1.73 -25.72
C ILE A 444 -11.54 -2.19 -24.46
N LEU A 445 -11.25 -1.62 -23.28
CA LEU A 445 -11.96 -1.98 -22.05
C LEU A 445 -13.42 -1.54 -22.04
N LEU A 446 -13.73 -0.36 -22.57
CA LEU A 446 -15.12 0.08 -22.70
C LEU A 446 -15.93 -0.86 -23.60
N GLN A 447 -15.38 -1.25 -24.75
CA GLN A 447 -16.03 -2.20 -25.64
C GLN A 447 -16.32 -3.53 -24.94
N TYR A 448 -15.40 -4.01 -24.11
CA TYR A 448 -15.61 -5.21 -23.30
C TYR A 448 -16.75 -5.04 -22.30
N PHE A 449 -16.73 -4.00 -21.46
CA PHE A 449 -17.78 -3.80 -20.45
C PHE A 449 -19.17 -3.51 -21.03
N LEU A 450 -19.23 -2.91 -22.23
CA LEU A 450 -20.47 -2.67 -22.98
C LEU A 450 -20.92 -3.88 -23.83
N GLY A 451 -20.17 -4.98 -23.82
CA GLY A 451 -20.52 -6.20 -24.55
C GLY A 451 -20.33 -6.12 -26.06
N GLU A 452 -19.60 -5.12 -26.57
CA GLU A 452 -19.25 -4.99 -27.99
C GLU A 452 -18.19 -6.02 -28.42
N ILE A 453 -17.32 -6.43 -27.50
CA ILE A 453 -16.31 -7.47 -27.70
C ILE A 453 -16.32 -8.45 -26.52
N ASP A 454 -15.93 -9.70 -26.78
CA ASP A 454 -15.77 -10.71 -25.73
C ASP A 454 -14.38 -10.68 -25.06
N ALA A 455 -14.21 -11.48 -24.00
CA ALA A 455 -12.95 -11.55 -23.25
C ALA A 455 -11.75 -12.01 -24.11
N GLY A 456 -11.97 -12.89 -25.09
CA GLY A 456 -10.90 -13.36 -25.98
C GLY A 456 -10.44 -12.28 -26.95
N GLN A 457 -11.37 -11.50 -27.50
CA GLN A 457 -11.06 -10.33 -28.31
C GLN A 457 -10.36 -9.24 -27.49
N LEU A 458 -10.79 -9.01 -26.25
CA LEU A 458 -10.10 -8.13 -25.30
C LEU A 458 -8.64 -8.57 -25.12
N HIS A 459 -8.39 -9.85 -24.79
CA HIS A 459 -7.05 -10.39 -24.63
C HIS A 459 -6.17 -10.15 -25.86
N LYS A 460 -6.64 -10.52 -27.06
CA LYS A 460 -5.89 -10.32 -28.31
C LYS A 460 -5.51 -8.86 -28.54
N LYS A 461 -6.47 -7.94 -28.35
CA LYS A 461 -6.23 -6.49 -28.55
C LYS A 461 -5.24 -5.93 -27.53
N ILE A 462 -5.29 -6.37 -26.28
CA ILE A 462 -4.32 -5.96 -25.24
C ILE A 462 -2.93 -6.52 -25.55
N MET A 463 -2.83 -7.79 -25.93
CA MET A 463 -1.55 -8.40 -26.30
C MET A 463 -0.95 -7.77 -27.55
N ASN A 464 -1.77 -7.32 -28.50
CA ASN A 464 -1.31 -6.57 -29.66
C ASN A 464 -0.62 -5.25 -29.25
N LEU A 465 -1.21 -4.49 -28.32
CA LEU A 465 -0.56 -3.29 -27.78
C LEU A 465 0.76 -3.64 -27.06
N TYR A 466 0.77 -4.73 -26.29
CA TYR A 466 1.97 -5.18 -25.56
C TYR A 466 3.08 -5.67 -26.50
N GLU A 467 2.71 -6.31 -27.62
CA GLU A 467 3.63 -6.74 -28.66
C GLU A 467 4.20 -5.55 -29.44
N ASN A 468 3.37 -4.54 -29.75
CA ASN A 468 3.78 -3.40 -30.57
C ASN A 468 4.65 -2.41 -29.81
N TYR A 469 4.34 -2.14 -28.54
CA TYR A 469 4.95 -1.05 -27.79
C TYR A 469 6.31 -1.46 -27.20
N PRO A 470 7.34 -0.59 -27.25
CA PRO A 470 8.51 -0.78 -26.40
C PRO A 470 8.08 -0.93 -24.94
N ARG A 471 8.71 -1.85 -24.23
CA ARG A 471 8.33 -2.21 -22.86
C ARG A 471 8.21 -0.98 -21.95
N GLU A 472 9.21 -0.11 -21.97
CA GLU A 472 9.22 1.11 -21.15
C GLU A 472 8.03 2.03 -21.47
N ASN A 473 7.72 2.23 -22.75
CA ASN A 473 6.56 3.02 -23.16
C ASN A 473 5.24 2.35 -22.76
N PHE A 474 5.12 1.01 -22.84
CA PHE A 474 3.94 0.27 -22.38
C PHE A 474 3.69 0.45 -20.88
N PHE A 475 4.75 0.33 -20.07
CA PHE A 475 4.70 0.57 -18.61
C PHE A 475 4.62 2.06 -18.25
N GLY A 476 4.87 2.95 -19.20
CA GLY A 476 4.75 4.41 -19.06
C GLY A 476 3.41 4.98 -19.52
N GLN A 477 2.54 4.22 -20.16
CA GLN A 477 1.29 4.73 -20.71
C GLN A 477 0.41 5.45 -19.67
N MET A 478 -0.20 6.57 -20.04
CA MET A 478 -1.18 7.27 -19.20
C MET A 478 -2.54 6.56 -19.33
N ASN A 479 -2.83 5.64 -18.41
CA ASN A 479 -4.04 4.82 -18.40
C ASN A 479 -5.24 5.60 -17.86
N LEU A 480 -5.86 6.40 -18.73
CA LEU A 480 -7.06 7.17 -18.42
C LEU A 480 -8.36 6.40 -18.68
N ILE A 481 -9.38 6.65 -17.86
CA ILE A 481 -10.77 6.18 -18.09
C ILE A 481 -11.73 7.34 -18.39
N GLY A 482 -11.45 8.53 -17.85
CA GLY A 482 -12.11 9.79 -18.16
C GLY A 482 -11.10 10.85 -18.62
N SER A 483 -11.58 11.89 -19.28
CA SER A 483 -10.82 13.11 -19.61
C SER A 483 -11.78 14.22 -20.01
N HIS A 484 -11.26 15.45 -20.08
CA HIS A 484 -11.99 16.63 -20.55
C HIS A 484 -12.49 16.59 -22.02
N ASP A 485 -12.07 15.61 -22.84
CA ASP A 485 -12.51 15.46 -24.24
C ASP A 485 -13.47 14.29 -24.46
N ARG A 486 -13.80 13.55 -23.39
CA ARG A 486 -14.72 12.40 -23.46
C ARG A 486 -15.84 12.56 -22.43
N ALA A 487 -17.00 11.99 -22.75
CA ALA A 487 -18.07 11.84 -21.76
C ALA A 487 -17.55 11.16 -20.50
N ARG A 488 -18.14 11.51 -19.35
CA ARG A 488 -17.80 10.95 -18.05
C ARG A 488 -17.95 9.43 -18.05
N ILE A 489 -17.01 8.75 -17.42
CA ILE A 489 -16.95 7.28 -17.49
C ILE A 489 -18.20 6.62 -16.92
N LEU A 490 -18.77 7.18 -15.85
CA LEU A 490 -19.98 6.66 -15.22
C LEU A 490 -21.19 6.72 -16.18
N THR A 491 -21.31 7.80 -16.97
CA THR A 491 -22.36 7.94 -18.00
C THR A 491 -22.20 6.93 -19.13
N LEU A 492 -20.98 6.55 -19.50
CA LEU A 492 -20.75 5.55 -20.54
C LEU A 492 -21.08 4.13 -20.05
N LEU A 493 -20.67 3.78 -18.83
CA LEU A 493 -20.86 2.42 -18.28
C LEU A 493 -22.32 2.08 -17.96
N SER A 494 -23.20 3.09 -17.94
CA SER A 494 -24.63 2.92 -17.71
C SER A 494 -25.43 2.58 -18.96
N GLU A 495 -24.79 2.54 -20.15
CA GLU A 495 -25.48 2.45 -21.45
C GLU A 495 -26.44 3.62 -21.69
N ALA A 496 -26.03 4.83 -21.31
CA ALA A 496 -26.79 6.03 -21.61
C ALA A 496 -26.97 6.20 -23.14
N PRO A 497 -28.09 6.80 -23.61
CA PRO A 497 -28.31 7.04 -25.03
C PRO A 497 -27.11 7.77 -25.68
N PRO A 498 -26.72 7.39 -26.91
CA PRO A 498 -25.68 8.13 -27.62
C PRO A 498 -26.01 9.62 -27.71
N PRO A 499 -25.01 10.52 -27.57
CA PRO A 499 -25.25 11.96 -27.55
C PRO A 499 -25.95 12.47 -28.82
N GLU A 500 -25.76 11.79 -29.96
CA GLU A 500 -26.40 12.14 -31.25
C GLU A 500 -27.92 11.94 -31.24
N GLN A 501 -28.45 11.17 -30.27
CA GLN A 501 -29.88 10.91 -30.11
C GLN A 501 -30.57 11.91 -29.16
N LEU A 502 -29.80 12.80 -28.52
CA LEU A 502 -30.30 13.76 -27.53
C LEU A 502 -30.04 15.19 -28.02
N SER A 503 -31.03 16.06 -27.88
CA SER A 503 -30.83 17.50 -28.02
C SER A 503 -29.87 18.04 -26.95
N ALA A 504 -29.26 19.20 -27.19
CA ALA A 504 -28.38 19.83 -26.20
C ALA A 504 -29.08 20.05 -24.84
N ALA A 505 -30.36 20.42 -24.86
CA ALA A 505 -31.15 20.58 -23.64
C ALA A 505 -31.37 19.24 -22.90
N GLU A 506 -31.58 18.15 -23.63
CA GLU A 506 -31.71 16.81 -23.04
C GLU A 506 -30.38 16.34 -22.44
N GLN A 507 -29.25 16.57 -23.14
CA GLN A 507 -27.92 16.23 -22.64
C GLN A 507 -27.57 16.99 -21.35
N GLU A 508 -27.88 18.29 -21.29
CA GLU A 508 -27.66 19.15 -20.12
C GLU A 508 -28.37 18.65 -18.86
N HIS A 509 -29.64 18.24 -19.02
CA HIS A 509 -30.50 17.84 -17.91
C HIS A 509 -30.47 16.33 -17.62
N TYR A 510 -29.75 15.55 -18.42
CA TYR A 510 -29.71 14.10 -18.27
C TYR A 510 -29.03 13.70 -16.96
N ARG A 511 -29.69 12.81 -16.21
CA ARG A 511 -29.15 12.17 -15.00
C ARG A 511 -29.50 10.69 -15.05
N LEU A 512 -28.59 9.85 -14.58
CA LEU A 512 -28.77 8.40 -14.66
C LEU A 512 -29.96 7.92 -13.82
N PRO A 513 -30.90 7.16 -14.41
CA PRO A 513 -31.90 6.44 -13.63
C PRO A 513 -31.24 5.47 -12.66
N ALA A 514 -31.85 5.24 -11.48
CA ALA A 514 -31.26 4.41 -10.42
C ALA A 514 -30.75 3.02 -10.89
N PRO A 515 -31.49 2.23 -11.71
CA PRO A 515 -30.99 0.94 -12.20
C PRO A 515 -29.76 1.07 -13.12
N ALA A 516 -29.74 2.09 -13.98
CA ALA A 516 -28.61 2.35 -14.88
C ALA A 516 -27.38 2.82 -14.11
N ARG A 517 -27.60 3.62 -13.05
CA ARG A 517 -26.53 4.05 -12.14
C ARG A 517 -25.95 2.87 -11.36
N GLU A 518 -26.78 1.96 -10.82
CA GLU A 518 -26.30 0.77 -10.11
C GLU A 518 -25.41 -0.11 -11.01
N LEU A 519 -25.86 -0.37 -12.24
CA LEU A 519 -25.07 -1.08 -13.24
C LEU A 519 -23.73 -0.38 -13.53
N ALA A 520 -23.77 0.93 -13.73
CA ALA A 520 -22.59 1.74 -14.00
C ALA A 520 -21.59 1.71 -12.84
N VAL A 521 -22.07 1.81 -11.60
CA VAL A 521 -21.22 1.72 -10.38
C VAL A 521 -20.55 0.35 -10.29
N ARG A 522 -21.29 -0.74 -10.51
CA ARG A 522 -20.70 -2.08 -10.52
C ARG A 522 -19.63 -2.22 -11.59
N ARG A 523 -19.91 -1.80 -12.83
CA ARG A 523 -18.91 -1.81 -13.92
C ARG A 523 -17.71 -0.89 -13.65
N LEU A 524 -17.93 0.27 -13.03
CA LEU A 524 -16.87 1.20 -12.65
C LEU A 524 -15.92 0.56 -11.64
N LYS A 525 -16.46 -0.20 -10.69
CA LYS A 525 -15.65 -0.96 -9.73
C LYS A 525 -14.75 -1.99 -10.42
N LEU A 526 -15.30 -2.75 -11.37
CA LEU A 526 -14.53 -3.72 -12.17
C LEU A 526 -13.46 -3.03 -13.04
N LEU A 527 -13.82 -1.96 -13.74
CA LEU A 527 -12.92 -1.21 -14.61
C LEU A 527 -11.75 -0.59 -13.84
N THR A 528 -12.02 0.00 -12.68
CA THR A 528 -10.98 0.64 -11.86
C THR A 528 -10.07 -0.39 -11.20
N LEU A 529 -10.58 -1.58 -10.85
CA LEU A 529 -9.71 -2.68 -10.40
C LEU A 529 -8.75 -3.13 -11.51
N LEU A 530 -9.24 -3.24 -12.76
CA LEU A 530 -8.37 -3.50 -13.91
C LEU A 530 -7.36 -2.37 -14.11
N GLN A 531 -7.81 -1.11 -14.09
CA GLN A 531 -6.95 0.08 -14.23
C GLN A 531 -5.80 0.08 -13.22
N MET A 532 -6.08 -0.22 -11.95
CA MET A 532 -5.08 -0.22 -10.89
C MET A 532 -4.12 -1.42 -10.93
N SER A 533 -4.51 -2.50 -11.61
CA SER A 533 -3.70 -3.72 -11.74
C SER A 533 -2.92 -3.80 -13.05
N PHE A 534 -3.32 -3.02 -14.06
CA PHE A 534 -2.69 -2.99 -15.38
C PHE A 534 -1.33 -2.24 -15.35
N PRO A 535 -0.34 -2.64 -16.18
CA PRO A 535 0.89 -1.86 -16.40
C PRO A 535 0.60 -0.46 -16.98
N GLY A 536 1.44 0.53 -16.68
CA GLY A 536 1.16 1.93 -17.01
C GLY A 536 0.79 2.76 -15.78
N VAL A 537 0.65 4.06 -15.97
CA VAL A 537 0.34 5.06 -14.94
C VAL A 537 -1.15 5.35 -14.93
N PRO A 538 -1.92 4.92 -13.90
CA PRO A 538 -3.34 5.22 -13.81
C PRO A 538 -3.57 6.73 -13.75
N CYS A 539 -4.50 7.23 -14.57
CA CYS A 539 -4.93 8.62 -14.54
C CYS A 539 -6.43 8.72 -14.17
N LEU A 540 -6.70 9.47 -13.10
CA LEU A 540 -8.06 9.81 -12.67
C LEU A 540 -8.42 11.19 -13.21
N TYR A 541 -9.62 11.33 -13.76
CA TYR A 541 -10.16 12.63 -14.13
C TYR A 541 -11.02 13.17 -13.00
N TYR A 542 -10.77 14.40 -12.56
CA TYR A 542 -11.36 14.93 -11.32
C TYR A 542 -12.87 14.72 -11.24
N GLY A 543 -13.35 14.12 -10.16
CA GLY A 543 -14.77 13.87 -9.92
C GLY A 543 -15.26 12.51 -10.42
N ASP A 544 -14.49 11.75 -11.20
CA ASP A 544 -14.84 10.35 -11.52
C ASP A 544 -14.90 9.50 -10.23
N GLU A 545 -14.03 9.78 -9.26
CA GLU A 545 -14.03 9.17 -7.92
C GLU A 545 -15.15 9.68 -7.02
N ALA A 546 -15.76 10.82 -7.37
CA ALA A 546 -16.90 11.40 -6.65
C ALA A 546 -18.25 11.02 -7.28
N GLY A 547 -18.25 10.26 -8.38
CA GLY A 547 -19.45 9.82 -9.07
C GLY A 547 -20.06 10.84 -10.04
N CYS A 548 -19.23 11.74 -10.60
CA CYS A 548 -19.68 12.71 -11.59
C CYS A 548 -20.22 12.06 -12.87
N GLU A 549 -21.29 12.64 -13.40
CA GLU A 549 -21.94 12.29 -14.66
C GLU A 549 -21.79 13.44 -15.66
N GLY A 550 -21.87 13.14 -16.96
CA GLY A 550 -21.83 14.17 -17.99
C GLY A 550 -21.58 13.61 -19.39
N TYR A 551 -22.36 14.11 -20.36
CA TYR A 551 -22.10 13.93 -21.79
C TYR A 551 -20.82 14.67 -22.23
N PRO A 552 -20.40 14.61 -23.51
CA PRO A 552 -19.24 15.35 -23.99
C PRO A 552 -19.31 16.87 -23.72
N ASP A 553 -18.23 17.58 -24.04
CA ASP A 553 -18.07 19.02 -23.86
C ASP A 553 -19.34 19.82 -24.22
N PRO A 554 -19.87 20.65 -23.30
CA PRO A 554 -19.29 21.10 -22.01
C PRO A 554 -19.59 20.23 -20.79
N TYR A 555 -20.47 19.23 -20.89
CA TYR A 555 -21.08 18.60 -19.72
C TYR A 555 -20.11 17.71 -18.93
N ASN A 556 -19.08 17.19 -19.58
CA ASN A 556 -18.01 16.43 -18.94
C ASN A 556 -17.07 17.30 -18.08
N ARG A 557 -17.18 18.63 -18.16
CA ARG A 557 -16.41 19.62 -17.40
C ARG A 557 -17.25 20.23 -16.26
N GLY A 558 -18.20 19.47 -15.71
CA GLY A 558 -18.95 19.86 -14.52
C GLY A 558 -18.04 20.06 -13.30
N THR A 559 -18.47 20.87 -12.33
CA THR A 559 -17.67 21.15 -11.13
C THR A 559 -17.53 19.93 -10.22
N TYR A 560 -16.45 19.90 -9.44
CA TYR A 560 -16.27 18.86 -8.43
C TYR A 560 -17.35 19.01 -7.33
N PRO A 561 -18.04 17.93 -6.94
CA PRO A 561 -19.21 17.98 -6.05
C PRO A 561 -18.80 17.98 -4.56
N TRP A 562 -18.00 18.95 -4.11
CA TRP A 562 -17.46 18.98 -2.75
C TRP A 562 -18.56 18.90 -1.67
N GLY A 563 -18.48 17.91 -0.79
CA GLY A 563 -19.49 17.64 0.24
C GLY A 563 -20.78 16.96 -0.27
N ARG A 564 -20.82 16.61 -1.55
CA ARG A 564 -21.91 15.86 -2.23
C ARG A 564 -21.35 14.65 -3.00
N GLU A 565 -20.15 14.19 -2.64
CA GLU A 565 -19.51 13.05 -3.28
C GLU A 565 -20.29 11.76 -3.00
N ASP A 566 -20.37 10.89 -4.00
CA ASP A 566 -20.88 9.54 -3.82
C ASP A 566 -19.90 8.75 -2.93
N GLN A 567 -20.32 8.49 -1.68
CA GLN A 567 -19.46 7.85 -0.68
C GLN A 567 -19.15 6.39 -1.04
N GLU A 568 -20.03 5.68 -1.76
CA GLU A 568 -19.74 4.31 -2.16
C GLU A 568 -18.60 4.27 -3.19
N ILE A 569 -18.67 5.14 -4.19
CA ILE A 569 -17.65 5.26 -5.22
C ILE A 569 -16.34 5.78 -4.60
N LEU A 570 -16.40 6.84 -3.79
CA LEU A 570 -15.20 7.44 -3.18
C LEU A 570 -14.45 6.44 -2.29
N GLN A 571 -15.16 5.67 -1.46
CA GLN A 571 -14.54 4.65 -0.61
C GLN A 571 -13.95 3.51 -1.45
N TRP A 572 -14.61 3.13 -2.54
CA TRP A 572 -14.05 2.16 -3.47
C TRP A 572 -12.76 2.66 -4.13
N PHE A 573 -12.73 3.90 -4.62
CA PHE A 573 -11.53 4.50 -5.21
C PHE A 573 -10.38 4.56 -4.20
N LYS A 574 -10.63 5.04 -2.96
CA LYS A 574 -9.64 5.01 -1.87
C LYS A 574 -9.05 3.61 -1.69
N ARG A 575 -9.91 2.58 -1.73
CA ARG A 575 -9.52 1.18 -1.59
C ARG A 575 -8.65 0.68 -2.74
N VAL A 576 -9.04 0.88 -4.00
CA VAL A 576 -8.27 0.37 -5.16
C VAL A 576 -6.98 1.15 -5.42
N LEU A 577 -6.97 2.46 -5.16
CA LEU A 577 -5.76 3.29 -5.24
C LEU A 577 -4.72 2.84 -4.20
N ARG A 578 -5.18 2.56 -2.98
CA ARG A 578 -4.34 2.00 -1.93
C ARG A 578 -3.82 0.61 -2.32
N TYR A 579 -4.67 -0.27 -2.84
CA TYR A 579 -4.26 -1.60 -3.32
C TYR A 579 -3.07 -1.51 -4.29
N ARG A 580 -3.09 -0.60 -5.28
CA ARG A 580 -1.94 -0.40 -6.17
C ARG A 580 -0.66 0.02 -5.43
N ARG A 581 -0.79 0.84 -4.40
CA ARG A 581 0.35 1.34 -3.61
C ARG A 581 0.92 0.31 -2.62
N GLU A 582 0.08 -0.59 -2.13
CA GLU A 582 0.44 -1.57 -1.09
C GLU A 582 1.20 -2.77 -1.67
N TYR A 583 0.94 -3.14 -2.93
CA TYR A 583 1.58 -4.28 -3.58
C TYR A 583 2.55 -3.85 -4.68
N GLU A 584 3.85 -4.07 -4.45
CA GLU A 584 4.92 -3.71 -5.39
C GLU A 584 4.74 -4.34 -6.77
N VAL A 585 4.28 -5.60 -6.81
CA VAL A 585 4.07 -6.35 -8.04
C VAL A 585 3.11 -5.65 -9.02
N LEU A 586 2.16 -4.84 -8.54
CA LEU A 586 1.23 -4.10 -9.40
C LEU A 586 1.87 -2.88 -10.08
N ARG A 587 3.02 -2.42 -9.60
CA ARG A 587 3.75 -1.30 -10.20
C ARG A 587 4.85 -1.77 -11.11
N GLN A 588 5.53 -2.86 -10.74
CA GLN A 588 6.76 -3.28 -11.42
C GLN A 588 6.71 -4.70 -12.00
N GLY A 589 5.74 -5.53 -11.60
CA GLY A 589 5.69 -6.94 -11.99
C GLY A 589 5.46 -7.14 -13.48
N GLU A 590 5.97 -8.25 -14.00
CA GLU A 590 5.72 -8.72 -15.37
C GLU A 590 4.23 -8.90 -15.63
N PHE A 591 3.83 -8.74 -16.89
CA PHE A 591 2.44 -8.75 -17.30
C PHE A 591 2.11 -9.93 -18.20
N SER A 592 0.99 -10.58 -17.89
CA SER A 592 0.31 -11.56 -18.74
C SER A 592 -1.20 -11.42 -18.59
N SER A 593 -1.96 -11.91 -19.56
CA SER A 593 -3.42 -11.98 -19.48
C SER A 593 -3.95 -13.18 -20.26
N TRP A 594 -5.18 -13.57 -19.99
CA TRP A 594 -5.92 -14.59 -20.72
C TRP A 594 -7.43 -14.38 -20.58
N SER A 595 -8.20 -15.16 -21.33
CA SER A 595 -9.66 -15.17 -21.25
C SER A 595 -10.16 -16.56 -20.90
N GLU A 596 -11.17 -16.65 -20.04
CA GLU A 596 -11.90 -17.88 -19.76
C GLU A 596 -13.34 -17.74 -20.30
N GLY A 597 -13.62 -18.40 -21.42
CA GLY A 597 -14.88 -18.20 -22.14
C GLY A 597 -15.04 -16.76 -22.68
N LYS A 598 -16.29 -16.29 -22.77
CA LYS A 598 -16.63 -14.99 -23.38
C LYS A 598 -16.70 -13.82 -22.39
N GLU A 599 -16.87 -14.13 -21.11
CA GLU A 599 -17.28 -13.16 -20.08
C GLU A 599 -16.21 -12.93 -19.00
N ILE A 600 -15.19 -13.78 -18.92
CA ILE A 600 -14.15 -13.69 -17.89
C ILE A 600 -12.83 -13.26 -18.53
N TYR A 601 -12.33 -12.11 -18.07
CA TYR A 601 -10.99 -11.65 -18.38
C TYR A 601 -10.10 -11.76 -17.15
N ALA A 602 -8.90 -12.29 -17.35
CA ALA A 602 -7.91 -12.44 -16.31
C ALA A 602 -6.63 -11.70 -16.69
N LEU A 603 -6.03 -11.01 -15.72
CA LEU A 603 -4.69 -10.45 -15.83
C LEU A 603 -3.85 -10.92 -14.66
N GLN A 604 -2.56 -11.06 -14.88
CA GLN A 604 -1.60 -11.43 -13.86
C GLN A 604 -0.45 -10.43 -13.87
N ARG A 605 -0.05 -10.05 -12.66
CA ARG A 605 1.16 -9.27 -12.38
C ARG A 605 2.09 -10.15 -11.58
N LYS A 606 3.27 -10.44 -12.14
CA LYS A 606 4.20 -11.41 -11.57
C LYS A 606 5.49 -10.73 -11.10
N GLY A 607 5.84 -10.94 -9.85
CA GLY A 607 7.10 -10.50 -9.25
C GLY A 607 7.93 -11.70 -8.79
N GLU A 608 9.06 -11.41 -8.15
CA GLU A 608 9.95 -12.46 -7.64
C GLU A 608 9.32 -13.22 -6.47
N LYS A 609 8.76 -12.49 -5.49
CA LYS A 609 8.25 -13.04 -4.22
C LYS A 609 6.76 -13.39 -4.24
N GLU A 610 6.01 -12.71 -5.11
CA GLU A 610 4.56 -12.74 -5.12
C GLU A 610 4.04 -12.48 -6.53
N GLU A 611 2.80 -12.88 -6.77
CA GLU A 611 2.05 -12.50 -7.96
C GLU A 611 0.61 -12.16 -7.57
N ILE A 612 -0.03 -11.33 -8.38
CA ILE A 612 -1.44 -10.99 -8.22
C ILE A 612 -2.18 -11.35 -9.50
N ILE A 613 -3.24 -12.15 -9.37
CA ILE A 613 -4.16 -12.50 -10.45
C ILE A 613 -5.47 -11.78 -10.22
N VAL A 614 -5.89 -10.96 -11.18
CA VAL A 614 -7.21 -10.31 -11.15
C VAL A 614 -8.12 -10.96 -12.16
N LEU A 615 -9.27 -11.42 -11.68
CA LEU A 615 -10.31 -12.05 -12.48
C LEU A 615 -11.53 -11.13 -12.49
N VAL A 616 -12.09 -10.87 -13.67
CA VAL A 616 -13.27 -10.01 -13.84
C VAL A 616 -14.33 -10.74 -14.62
N ASN A 617 -15.49 -10.95 -14.00
CA ASN A 617 -16.71 -11.39 -14.66
C ASN A 617 -17.55 -10.18 -15.07
N ARG A 618 -17.66 -9.93 -16.39
CA ARG A 618 -18.50 -8.84 -16.90
C ARG A 618 -19.98 -9.21 -17.08
N SER A 619 -20.33 -10.50 -16.99
CA SER A 619 -21.71 -10.95 -17.18
C SER A 619 -22.64 -10.30 -16.15
N ALA A 620 -23.78 -9.77 -16.60
CA ALA A 620 -24.78 -9.18 -15.72
C ALA A 620 -25.69 -10.23 -15.05
N GLU A 621 -25.70 -11.46 -15.56
CA GLU A 621 -26.68 -12.48 -15.17
C GLU A 621 -26.03 -13.79 -14.70
N GLU A 622 -24.89 -14.18 -15.28
CA GLU A 622 -24.31 -15.50 -15.09
C GLU A 622 -23.14 -15.49 -14.10
N SER A 623 -23.17 -16.45 -13.16
CA SER A 623 -21.98 -16.81 -12.39
C SER A 623 -21.15 -17.80 -13.19
N THR A 624 -19.83 -17.69 -13.12
CA THR A 624 -18.92 -18.64 -13.76
C THR A 624 -18.10 -19.37 -12.71
N GLU A 625 -18.12 -20.70 -12.76
CA GLU A 625 -17.16 -21.52 -12.02
C GLU A 625 -15.91 -21.70 -12.89
N MET A 626 -14.74 -21.48 -12.29
CA MET A 626 -13.47 -21.66 -12.98
C MET A 626 -12.43 -22.30 -12.06
N THR A 627 -11.50 -23.03 -12.66
CA THR A 627 -10.34 -23.58 -11.97
C THR A 627 -9.11 -22.74 -12.29
N LEU A 628 -8.49 -22.17 -11.26
CA LEU A 628 -7.24 -21.45 -11.39
C LEU A 628 -6.09 -22.39 -11.76
N LYS A 629 -5.32 -21.99 -12.76
CA LYS A 629 -4.01 -22.55 -13.04
C LYS A 629 -2.97 -21.64 -12.37
N LEU A 630 -2.28 -22.16 -11.37
CA LEU A 630 -1.21 -21.45 -10.66
C LEU A 630 0.14 -21.97 -11.12
N GLU A 631 1.18 -21.16 -10.92
CA GLU A 631 2.56 -21.61 -11.14
C GLU A 631 2.97 -22.70 -10.14
N GLN A 632 4.00 -23.46 -10.50
CA GLN A 632 4.66 -24.34 -9.54
C GLN A 632 5.20 -23.48 -8.39
N ASN A 633 4.99 -23.94 -7.15
CA ASN A 633 5.43 -23.30 -5.90
C ASN A 633 4.57 -22.15 -5.35
N VAL A 634 3.30 -21.98 -5.75
CA VAL A 634 2.38 -21.12 -4.97
C VAL A 634 2.00 -21.83 -3.66
N GLY A 635 2.38 -21.26 -2.53
CA GLY A 635 2.12 -21.80 -1.20
C GLY A 635 0.71 -21.48 -0.69
N GLN A 636 0.17 -20.30 -1.02
CA GLN A 636 -1.13 -19.84 -0.56
C GLN A 636 -1.75 -18.84 -1.55
N VAL A 637 -3.07 -18.82 -1.63
CA VAL A 637 -3.84 -17.81 -2.38
C VAL A 637 -4.80 -17.08 -1.45
N ILE A 638 -4.81 -15.76 -1.52
CA ILE A 638 -5.63 -14.89 -0.67
C ILE A 638 -6.46 -13.95 -1.56
N ASP A 639 -7.77 -13.89 -1.37
CA ASP A 639 -8.60 -12.85 -1.97
C ASP A 639 -8.44 -11.56 -1.17
N ILE A 640 -7.74 -10.58 -1.77
CA ILE A 640 -7.35 -9.32 -1.12
C ILE A 640 -8.58 -8.50 -0.69
N PHE A 641 -9.66 -8.55 -1.47
CA PHE A 641 -10.84 -7.72 -1.20
C PHE A 641 -11.84 -8.42 -0.28
N ALA A 642 -11.80 -9.74 -0.17
CA ALA A 642 -12.57 -10.50 0.81
C ALA A 642 -11.82 -10.71 2.14
N GLY A 643 -10.49 -10.70 2.13
CA GLY A 643 -9.67 -11.06 3.29
C GLY A 643 -9.69 -12.56 3.59
N GLU A 644 -9.86 -13.38 2.56
CA GLU A 644 -10.09 -14.82 2.71
C GLU A 644 -8.97 -15.63 2.06
N VAL A 645 -8.51 -16.66 2.77
CA VAL A 645 -7.61 -17.68 2.22
C VAL A 645 -8.44 -18.66 1.40
N LEU A 646 -8.03 -18.91 0.17
CA LEU A 646 -8.73 -19.82 -0.73
C LEU A 646 -8.17 -21.25 -0.60
N HIS A 647 -9.04 -22.19 -0.23
CA HIS A 647 -8.71 -23.60 -0.09
C HIS A 647 -9.11 -24.36 -1.36
N GLY A 648 -8.16 -24.52 -2.27
CA GLY A 648 -8.36 -25.15 -3.58
C GLY A 648 -8.33 -24.15 -4.73
N LEU A 649 -8.45 -24.67 -5.95
CA LEU A 649 -8.30 -23.89 -7.18
C LEU A 649 -9.64 -23.56 -7.86
N SER A 650 -10.74 -24.16 -7.42
CA SER A 650 -12.08 -23.88 -7.96
C SER A 650 -12.68 -22.66 -7.30
N LEU A 651 -13.13 -21.70 -8.12
CA LEU A 651 -13.73 -20.45 -7.67
C LEU A 651 -15.01 -20.17 -8.43
N ILE A 652 -15.95 -19.52 -7.76
CA ILE A 652 -17.16 -18.98 -8.38
C ILE A 652 -17.01 -17.46 -8.46
N LEU A 653 -17.19 -16.91 -9.66
CA LEU A 653 -17.26 -15.48 -9.92
C LEU A 653 -18.73 -15.10 -10.18
N PRO A 654 -19.42 -14.47 -9.22
CA PRO A 654 -20.77 -13.95 -9.42
C PRO A 654 -20.89 -12.96 -10.60
N PRO A 655 -22.10 -12.63 -11.06
CA PRO A 655 -22.29 -11.63 -12.11
C PRO A 655 -21.75 -10.26 -11.66
N LEU A 656 -21.14 -9.51 -12.59
CA LEU A 656 -20.51 -8.20 -12.37
C LEU A 656 -19.68 -8.16 -11.10
N SER A 657 -18.76 -9.11 -10.98
CA SER A 657 -17.88 -9.26 -9.82
C SER A 657 -16.44 -9.47 -10.27
N ALA A 658 -15.51 -9.26 -9.34
CA ALA A 658 -14.11 -9.52 -9.55
C ALA A 658 -13.46 -10.08 -8.29
N LYS A 659 -12.35 -10.77 -8.48
CA LYS A 659 -11.44 -11.18 -7.41
C LYS A 659 -10.04 -10.70 -7.73
N ALA A 660 -9.33 -10.18 -6.74
CA ALA A 660 -7.89 -9.91 -6.84
C ALA A 660 -7.19 -10.87 -5.87
N LEU A 661 -6.43 -11.80 -6.44
CA LEU A 661 -5.88 -12.94 -5.74
C LEU A 661 -4.39 -12.73 -5.56
N PHE A 662 -3.97 -12.59 -4.31
CA PHE A 662 -2.58 -12.59 -3.92
C PHE A 662 -2.08 -14.03 -3.84
N CYS A 663 -1.19 -14.40 -4.76
CA CYS A 663 -0.58 -15.72 -4.80
C CYS A 663 0.83 -15.62 -4.22
N GLN A 664 0.98 -16.14 -3.01
CA GLN A 664 2.21 -16.09 -2.25
C GLN A 664 3.10 -17.27 -2.63
N LYS A 665 4.31 -17.01 -3.14
CA LYS A 665 5.25 -18.08 -3.53
C LYS A 665 5.94 -18.71 -2.33
N HIS A 666 6.26 -17.90 -1.32
CA HIS A 666 6.70 -18.43 -0.04
C HIS A 666 5.47 -18.78 0.81
N GLY A 667 5.46 -19.98 1.42
CA GLY A 667 4.39 -20.33 2.35
C GLY A 667 4.39 -19.41 3.59
N PRO A 668 3.34 -19.47 4.42
CA PRO A 668 3.20 -18.65 5.63
C PRO A 668 4.40 -18.77 6.58
N ASN A 669 5.14 -19.88 6.52
CA ASN A 669 6.34 -20.14 7.33
C ASN A 669 7.51 -19.20 7.06
N HIS A 670 7.46 -18.44 5.96
CA HIS A 670 8.41 -17.37 5.70
C HIS A 670 8.28 -16.23 6.70
N TYR A 671 7.04 -15.87 7.06
CA TYR A 671 6.73 -14.78 7.97
C TYR A 671 6.50 -15.28 9.40
N PHE A 672 5.88 -16.44 9.54
CA PHE A 672 5.45 -16.98 10.82
C PHE A 672 6.26 -18.19 11.24
N LYS A 673 6.67 -18.23 12.51
CA LYS A 673 7.41 -19.36 13.08
C LYS A 673 6.47 -20.51 13.46
N GLN A 674 5.89 -21.17 12.45
CA GLN A 674 4.85 -22.20 12.61
C GLN A 674 5.29 -23.38 13.49
N GLU A 675 6.58 -23.73 13.48
CA GLU A 675 7.14 -24.83 14.28
C GLU A 675 6.87 -24.70 15.79
N LEU A 676 6.65 -23.47 16.28
CA LEU A 676 6.34 -23.23 17.69
C LEU A 676 4.89 -23.56 18.06
N MET A 677 3.99 -23.64 17.08
CA MET A 677 2.53 -23.66 17.26
C MET A 677 1.94 -25.05 17.05
N THR A 678 2.32 -25.98 17.91
CA THR A 678 1.60 -27.26 18.06
C THR A 678 0.35 -27.08 18.92
N ARG A 679 -0.63 -27.99 18.77
CA ARG A 679 -1.85 -27.95 19.56
C ARG A 679 -1.52 -28.03 21.05
N ALA A 680 -1.91 -27.02 21.83
CA ALA A 680 -1.54 -26.89 23.24
C ALA A 680 -2.61 -26.14 24.05
N CYS A 681 -2.43 -26.10 25.37
CA CYS A 681 -3.23 -25.30 26.29
C CYS A 681 -2.36 -24.59 27.33
N GLY A 682 -2.89 -23.51 27.89
CA GLY A 682 -2.19 -22.71 28.87
C GLY A 682 -3.08 -21.80 29.70
N ILE A 683 -2.41 -21.00 30.52
CA ILE A 683 -3.06 -20.10 31.48
C ILE A 683 -2.56 -18.67 31.27
N LEU A 684 -3.50 -17.72 31.22
CA LEU A 684 -3.25 -16.29 31.32
C LEU A 684 -3.18 -15.91 32.81
N MET A 685 -1.99 -15.50 33.26
CA MET A 685 -1.75 -15.07 34.63
C MET A 685 -0.57 -14.12 34.66
N HIS A 686 -0.77 -12.87 35.06
CA HIS A 686 0.34 -11.92 35.19
C HIS A 686 1.13 -12.17 36.48
N ILE A 687 2.44 -11.84 36.47
CA ILE A 687 3.35 -12.05 37.61
C ILE A 687 2.85 -11.33 38.86
N SER A 688 2.29 -10.11 38.72
CA SER A 688 1.79 -9.33 39.86
C SER A 688 0.68 -10.03 40.63
N SER A 689 -0.05 -10.92 39.97
CA SER A 689 -1.17 -11.68 40.53
C SER A 689 -0.72 -12.91 41.32
N LEU A 690 0.55 -13.29 41.28
CA LEU A 690 1.07 -14.40 42.07
C LEU A 690 1.01 -14.10 43.59
N PRO A 691 0.92 -15.15 44.43
CA PRO A 691 1.13 -15.00 45.86
C PRO A 691 2.54 -14.47 46.11
N SER A 692 2.67 -13.61 47.10
CA SER A 692 3.97 -13.11 47.57
C SER A 692 3.78 -12.50 48.95
N PRO A 693 4.72 -12.73 49.89
CA PRO A 693 4.70 -12.07 51.20
C PRO A 693 4.98 -10.55 51.09
N TRP A 694 5.42 -10.08 49.92
CA TRP A 694 5.90 -8.72 49.65
C TRP A 694 4.87 -7.84 48.90
N GLY A 695 3.57 -8.18 48.98
CA GLY A 695 2.47 -7.28 48.58
C GLY A 695 2.10 -7.26 47.10
N ILE A 696 3.03 -7.65 46.24
CA ILE A 696 2.83 -7.89 44.81
C ILE A 696 3.54 -9.20 44.44
N GLY A 697 2.97 -9.99 43.53
CA GLY A 697 3.68 -11.14 42.98
C GLY A 697 4.99 -10.73 42.31
N ASP A 698 6.01 -11.59 42.42
CA ASP A 698 7.39 -11.33 41.98
C ASP A 698 8.03 -12.58 41.36
N LEU A 699 9.26 -12.46 40.86
CA LEU A 699 10.01 -13.52 40.20
C LEU A 699 10.67 -14.51 41.18
N GLY A 700 10.07 -14.70 42.36
CA GLY A 700 10.53 -15.59 43.43
C GLY A 700 9.90 -16.99 43.39
N GLU A 701 9.98 -17.71 44.51
CA GLU A 701 9.57 -19.12 44.68
C GLU A 701 8.19 -19.44 44.06
N GLU A 702 7.19 -18.57 44.26
CA GLU A 702 5.81 -18.80 43.81
C GLU A 702 5.68 -18.74 42.27
N ALA A 703 6.57 -18.04 41.55
CA ALA A 703 6.63 -18.08 40.09
C ALA A 703 7.15 -19.43 39.57
N TYR A 704 8.19 -19.98 40.22
CA TYR A 704 8.71 -21.32 39.90
C TYR A 704 7.69 -22.41 40.26
N ALA A 705 7.01 -22.27 41.40
CA ALA A 705 5.93 -23.17 41.80
C ALA A 705 4.74 -23.11 40.82
N PHE A 706 4.45 -21.93 40.25
CA PHE A 706 3.44 -21.81 39.21
C PHE A 706 3.86 -22.52 37.91
N VAL A 707 5.12 -22.42 37.50
CA VAL A 707 5.66 -23.21 36.37
C VAL A 707 5.50 -24.71 36.63
N ASP A 708 5.82 -25.18 37.84
CA ASP A 708 5.61 -26.59 38.21
C ASP A 708 4.13 -26.99 38.17
N PHE A 709 3.23 -26.14 38.67
CA PHE A 709 1.78 -26.35 38.58
C PHE A 709 1.30 -26.46 37.12
N LEU A 710 1.81 -25.62 36.23
CA LEU A 710 1.48 -25.68 34.80
C LEU A 710 1.95 -27.00 34.19
N ALA A 711 3.22 -27.36 34.41
CA ALA A 711 3.80 -28.58 33.88
C ALA A 711 3.09 -29.85 34.39
N GLU A 712 2.80 -29.92 35.70
CA GLU A 712 2.03 -31.03 36.29
C GLU A 712 0.61 -31.09 35.72
N GLY A 713 -0.03 -29.93 35.54
CA GLY A 713 -1.38 -29.79 34.98
C GLY A 713 -1.49 -29.99 33.46
N GLY A 714 -0.40 -30.35 32.78
CA GLY A 714 -0.37 -30.54 31.33
C GLY A 714 -0.53 -29.24 30.54
N GLN A 715 -0.29 -28.08 31.17
CA GLN A 715 -0.35 -26.76 30.57
C GLN A 715 1.04 -26.35 30.12
N SER A 716 1.27 -26.22 28.82
CA SER A 716 2.60 -25.91 28.26
C SER A 716 2.76 -24.46 27.82
N LEU A 717 1.76 -23.61 28.10
CA LEU A 717 1.81 -22.17 27.80
C LEU A 717 1.48 -21.35 29.04
N TRP A 718 2.29 -20.31 29.27
CA TRP A 718 2.04 -19.28 30.27
C TRP A 718 1.99 -17.92 29.58
N GLN A 719 0.83 -17.28 29.53
CA GLN A 719 0.72 -15.93 29.02
C GLN A 719 0.77 -14.91 30.15
N VAL A 720 1.60 -13.88 29.97
CA VAL A 720 1.72 -12.72 30.85
C VAL A 720 1.34 -11.45 30.10
N LEU A 721 0.88 -10.43 30.85
CA LEU A 721 0.73 -9.05 30.36
C LEU A 721 2.12 -8.37 30.26
N PRO A 722 2.22 -7.13 29.70
CA PRO A 722 3.51 -6.46 29.55
C PRO A 722 4.26 -6.36 30.88
N LEU A 723 5.56 -6.67 30.86
CA LEU A 723 6.42 -6.68 32.05
C LEU A 723 7.15 -5.35 32.27
N ASN A 724 6.70 -4.29 31.58
CA ASN A 724 7.32 -2.99 31.61
C ASN A 724 6.91 -2.20 32.86
N PRO A 725 7.68 -1.16 33.27
CA PRO A 725 7.33 -0.29 34.38
C PRO A 725 5.89 0.24 34.28
N LEU A 726 5.19 0.34 35.40
CA LEU A 726 3.78 0.74 35.39
C LEU A 726 3.62 2.23 35.07
N GLY A 727 2.55 2.54 34.36
CA GLY A 727 2.12 3.89 34.03
C GLY A 727 1.10 4.48 34.98
N LEU A 728 0.32 5.43 34.46
CA LEU A 728 -0.84 5.99 35.15
C LEU A 728 -1.86 4.88 35.46
N GLY A 729 -2.38 4.85 36.70
CA GLY A 729 -3.40 3.88 37.11
C GLY A 729 -2.89 2.44 37.19
N ASP A 730 -1.59 2.25 37.40
CA ASP A 730 -0.92 0.95 37.48
C ASP A 730 -1.04 0.09 36.20
N SER A 731 -1.34 0.72 35.05
CA SER A 731 -1.50 -0.02 33.79
C SER A 731 -0.16 -0.44 33.19
N PRO A 732 0.00 -1.73 32.81
CA PRO A 732 1.18 -2.21 32.08
C PRO A 732 1.18 -1.76 30.60
N TYR A 733 0.08 -1.22 30.08
CA TYR A 733 -0.07 -0.76 28.70
C TYR A 733 0.30 0.72 28.50
N GLN A 734 0.58 1.47 29.58
CA GLN A 734 1.01 2.87 29.54
C GLN A 734 2.38 3.07 30.18
N SER A 735 3.35 2.24 29.83
CA SER A 735 4.65 2.23 30.49
C SER A 735 5.50 3.48 30.26
N GLU A 736 6.30 3.83 31.27
CA GLU A 736 7.40 4.81 31.15
C GLU A 736 8.51 4.35 30.20
N SER A 737 8.60 3.06 29.88
CA SER A 737 9.47 2.55 28.81
C SER A 737 8.95 1.25 28.21
N ALA A 738 8.89 1.16 26.89
CA ALA A 738 8.56 -0.04 26.14
C ALA A 738 9.64 -1.13 26.21
N LEU A 739 10.85 -0.78 26.67
CA LEU A 739 12.02 -1.66 26.72
C LEU A 739 12.41 -2.02 28.16
N ALA A 740 12.27 -1.13 29.15
CA ALA A 740 12.65 -1.45 30.53
C ALA A 740 11.78 -2.55 31.17
N GLY A 741 12.33 -3.24 32.17
CA GLY A 741 11.62 -4.18 33.03
C GLY A 741 11.09 -3.53 34.32
N ASN A 742 9.97 -4.04 34.82
CA ASN A 742 9.32 -3.54 36.02
C ASN A 742 10.04 -4.00 37.30
N PHE A 743 10.69 -3.08 38.00
CA PHE A 743 11.42 -3.38 39.24
C PHE A 743 10.51 -3.91 40.37
N LEU A 744 9.20 -3.66 40.32
CA LEU A 744 8.26 -4.20 41.30
C LEU A 744 8.19 -5.73 41.26
N LEU A 745 8.55 -6.35 40.13
CA LEU A 745 8.55 -7.79 39.96
C LEU A 745 9.84 -8.45 40.48
N ILE A 746 10.85 -7.67 40.90
CA ILE A 746 12.08 -8.22 41.46
C ILE A 746 11.78 -8.93 42.79
N SER A 747 12.25 -10.18 42.89
CA SER A 747 12.17 -11.00 44.10
C SER A 747 13.19 -10.53 45.14
N LEU A 748 12.68 -10.17 46.31
CA LEU A 748 13.51 -9.84 47.47
C LEU A 748 14.13 -11.10 48.09
N ASP A 749 13.46 -12.25 47.99
CA ASP A 749 13.94 -13.51 48.56
C ASP A 749 15.21 -13.98 47.86
N LEU A 750 15.29 -13.89 46.52
CA LEU A 750 16.52 -14.17 45.78
C LEU A 750 17.67 -13.21 46.15
N LEU A 751 17.36 -11.93 46.43
CA LEU A 751 18.37 -10.97 46.91
C LEU A 751 18.84 -11.30 48.35
N ILE A 752 17.96 -11.85 49.19
CA ILE A 752 18.30 -12.33 50.54
C ILE A 752 19.19 -13.58 50.44
N GLU A 753 18.84 -14.54 49.60
CA GLU A 753 19.63 -15.77 49.36
C GLU A 753 21.03 -15.44 48.83
N ALA A 754 21.15 -14.41 48.00
CA ALA A 754 22.42 -13.90 47.47
C ALA A 754 23.26 -13.10 48.49
N GLY A 755 22.73 -12.87 49.69
CA GLY A 755 23.36 -12.05 50.74
C GLY A 755 23.45 -10.56 50.38
N LEU A 756 22.66 -10.09 49.41
CA LEU A 756 22.53 -8.66 49.09
C LEU A 756 21.49 -7.98 49.99
N LEU A 757 20.54 -8.75 50.55
CA LEU A 757 19.61 -8.30 51.58
C LEU A 757 19.62 -9.29 52.75
N THR A 758 19.08 -8.86 53.89
CA THR A 758 18.77 -9.76 55.01
C THR A 758 17.25 -9.81 55.21
N GLU A 759 16.75 -10.95 55.69
CA GLU A 759 15.31 -11.11 55.96
C GLU A 759 14.80 -10.09 56.98
N GLU A 760 15.60 -9.77 58.01
CA GLU A 760 15.26 -8.78 59.02
C GLU A 760 15.06 -7.38 58.42
N GLU A 761 15.93 -6.97 57.48
CA GLU A 761 15.80 -5.69 56.77
C GLU A 761 14.53 -5.63 55.93
N ALA A 762 14.26 -6.68 55.14
CA ALA A 762 13.08 -6.74 54.29
C ALA A 762 11.80 -6.71 55.13
N ARG A 763 11.73 -7.52 56.21
CA ARG A 763 10.58 -7.55 57.11
C ARG A 763 10.38 -6.23 57.87
N ARG A 764 11.46 -5.54 58.25
CA ARG A 764 11.37 -4.26 58.94
C ARG A 764 10.78 -3.18 58.04
N GLU A 765 11.34 -2.98 56.85
CA GLU A 765 10.82 -1.97 55.90
C GLU A 765 9.37 -2.29 55.50
N TRP A 766 9.05 -3.57 55.27
CA TRP A 766 7.68 -4.03 55.04
C TRP A 766 6.74 -3.70 56.21
N ALA A 767 7.15 -3.95 57.45
CA ALA A 767 6.33 -3.70 58.64
C ALA A 767 6.14 -2.20 58.90
N ASP A 768 7.18 -1.39 58.70
CA ASP A 768 7.15 0.07 58.88
C ASP A 768 6.12 0.70 57.91
N TYR A 769 6.16 0.34 56.63
CA TYR A 769 5.19 0.83 55.64
C TYR A 769 3.81 0.17 55.76
N GLY A 770 3.73 -1.12 56.11
CA GLY A 770 2.48 -1.81 56.34
C GLY A 770 1.67 -1.25 57.53
N GLN A 771 2.34 -0.59 58.49
CA GLN A 771 1.66 0.13 59.58
C GLN A 771 1.23 1.54 59.20
N GLU A 772 1.95 2.24 58.31
CA GLU A 772 1.54 3.55 57.79
C GLU A 772 0.27 3.44 56.93
N VAL A 773 0.18 2.42 56.07
CA VAL A 773 -1.02 2.14 55.26
C VAL A 773 -2.23 1.82 56.15
N LYS A 774 -2.05 1.00 57.20
CA LYS A 774 -3.11 0.69 58.18
C LYS A 774 -3.54 1.90 59.05
N LYS A 775 -2.74 2.96 59.12
CA LYS A 775 -3.06 4.20 59.87
C LYS A 775 -3.73 5.26 59.01
N ALA A 776 -3.46 5.29 57.71
CA ALA A 776 -4.07 6.22 56.77
C ALA A 776 -5.56 5.89 56.52
N GLU A 777 -5.96 4.63 56.66
CA GLU A 777 -7.33 4.15 56.44
C GLU A 777 -7.98 3.74 57.77
N GLY A 778 -8.78 4.64 58.35
CA GLY A 778 -9.57 4.33 59.53
C GLY A 778 -10.61 3.24 59.23
N SER A 779 -10.53 2.15 59.99
CA SER A 779 -11.47 1.03 60.20
C SER A 779 -11.49 -0.16 59.22
N GLU A 780 -11.22 -1.33 59.82
CA GLU A 780 -11.58 -2.72 59.51
C GLU A 780 -11.33 -3.30 58.11
N GLY A 781 -10.23 -4.06 58.00
CA GLY A 781 -10.05 -5.14 57.01
C GLY A 781 -9.05 -4.84 55.88
N PRO A 782 -8.43 -5.86 55.26
CA PRO A 782 -7.56 -5.72 54.09
C PRO A 782 -8.34 -5.42 52.79
N GLU A 783 -9.59 -4.98 52.88
CA GLU A 783 -10.45 -4.60 51.74
C GLU A 783 -10.34 -3.11 51.38
N GLY A 784 -9.53 -2.33 52.12
CA GLY A 784 -9.33 -0.88 51.93
C GLY A 784 -8.23 -0.45 50.94
N LEU A 785 -7.31 -1.36 50.55
CA LEU A 785 -6.10 -1.05 49.75
C LEU A 785 -6.34 -0.44 48.35
N GLY A 786 -7.59 -0.38 47.87
CA GLY A 786 -7.94 0.02 46.51
C GLY A 786 -7.73 1.50 46.16
N SER A 787 -7.36 2.36 47.12
CA SER A 787 -7.25 3.81 46.88
C SER A 787 -5.86 4.29 46.40
N GLU A 788 -4.77 3.58 46.74
CA GLU A 788 -3.38 3.93 46.38
C GLU A 788 -2.65 2.90 45.48
N GLY A 789 -3.25 1.76 45.12
CA GLY A 789 -2.67 0.79 44.18
C GLY A 789 -1.34 0.19 44.64
N PHE A 790 -0.35 0.05 43.74
CA PHE A 790 0.98 -0.49 44.08
C PHE A 790 1.99 0.56 44.58
N ALA A 791 1.59 1.83 44.72
CA ALA A 791 2.50 2.93 45.09
C ALA A 791 3.21 2.73 46.44
N TRP A 792 2.57 2.07 47.41
CA TRP A 792 3.19 1.77 48.70
C TRP A 792 4.26 0.66 48.58
N VAL A 793 4.10 -0.28 47.64
CA VAL A 793 5.08 -1.33 47.37
C VAL A 793 6.34 -0.75 46.74
N GLU A 794 6.15 0.16 45.77
CA GLU A 794 7.23 0.93 45.14
C GLU A 794 8.14 1.59 46.17
N ARG A 795 7.56 2.31 47.14
CA ARG A 795 8.33 3.09 48.14
C ARG A 795 9.29 2.24 48.97
N TYR A 796 8.86 1.06 49.44
CA TYR A 796 9.72 0.23 50.30
C TYR A 796 10.66 -0.66 49.48
N LYS A 797 10.22 -1.19 48.32
CA LYS A 797 11.10 -1.98 47.43
C LYS A 797 12.25 -1.13 46.91
N GLU A 798 12.00 0.12 46.56
CA GLU A 798 13.04 1.07 46.13
C GLU A 798 14.13 1.25 47.20
N LYS A 799 13.75 1.38 48.49
CA LYS A 799 14.73 1.46 49.58
C LYS A 799 15.56 0.19 49.73
N LEU A 800 14.94 -0.98 49.57
CA LEU A 800 15.63 -2.27 49.68
C LEU A 800 16.57 -2.50 48.50
N LEU A 801 16.14 -2.20 47.28
CA LEU A 801 16.96 -2.33 46.08
C LEU A 801 18.21 -1.43 46.14
N ARG A 802 18.10 -0.23 46.71
CA ARG A 802 19.27 0.63 46.96
C ARG A 802 20.26 0.01 47.94
N LYS A 803 19.79 -0.62 49.03
CA LYS A 803 20.66 -1.36 49.96
C LYS A 803 21.33 -2.56 49.28
N ALA A 804 20.58 -3.27 48.43
CA ALA A 804 21.10 -4.38 47.63
C ALA A 804 22.20 -3.90 46.66
N TYR A 805 21.98 -2.75 46.00
CA TYR A 805 22.95 -2.12 45.12
C TYR A 805 24.25 -1.75 45.83
N GLU A 806 24.18 -1.12 47.01
CA GLU A 806 25.41 -0.77 47.78
C GLU A 806 26.26 -2.00 48.09
N ARG A 807 25.63 -3.13 48.45
CA ARG A 807 26.33 -4.39 48.71
C ARG A 807 26.81 -5.07 47.43
N PHE A 808 26.07 -4.94 46.33
CA PHE A 808 26.49 -5.44 45.03
C PHE A 808 27.72 -4.67 44.52
N LYS A 809 27.77 -3.35 44.71
CA LYS A 809 28.90 -2.50 44.36
C LYS A 809 30.20 -2.93 45.05
N GLU A 810 30.13 -3.42 46.28
CA GLU A 810 31.29 -3.98 46.99
C GLU A 810 31.84 -5.28 46.34
N LYS A 811 31.00 -6.01 45.59
CA LYS A 811 31.36 -7.22 44.85
C LYS A 811 31.94 -6.95 43.45
N LEU A 812 31.82 -5.72 42.92
CA LEU A 812 32.39 -5.35 41.63
C LEU A 812 33.94 -5.28 41.71
N PRO A 813 34.66 -5.82 40.72
CA PRO A 813 36.13 -5.77 40.69
C PRO A 813 36.63 -4.32 40.57
N ARG A 814 37.73 -3.98 41.27
CA ARG A 814 38.22 -2.59 41.37
C ARG A 814 38.94 -2.03 40.13
N TYR A 815 39.15 -2.78 39.04
CA TYR A 815 39.83 -2.34 37.79
C TYR A 815 39.46 -3.29 36.63
N PRO A 816 39.55 -2.87 35.34
CA PRO A 816 38.77 -3.45 34.25
C PRO A 816 39.14 -4.90 33.95
N LEU A 817 38.11 -5.72 33.73
CA LEU A 817 38.22 -7.10 33.27
C LEU A 817 38.63 -7.14 31.79
N ASP A 818 39.60 -7.99 31.48
CA ASP A 818 40.02 -8.27 30.11
C ASP A 818 38.96 -9.12 29.38
N LEU A 819 38.15 -8.46 28.56
CA LEU A 819 37.07 -9.06 27.77
C LEU A 819 37.57 -9.89 26.57
N SER A 820 38.88 -10.01 26.34
CA SER A 820 39.46 -10.66 25.14
C SER A 820 39.65 -12.18 25.23
N SER A 821 39.27 -12.83 26.34
CA SER A 821 39.41 -14.29 26.49
C SER A 821 38.26 -15.05 25.79
N PRO A 822 38.52 -15.92 24.79
CA PRO A 822 37.48 -16.60 24.01
C PRO A 822 36.78 -17.79 24.71
N GLU A 823 37.08 -18.05 25.98
CA GLU A 823 36.57 -19.23 26.70
C GLU A 823 35.41 -18.85 27.64
N GLY A 824 34.20 -18.67 27.08
CA GLY A 824 33.00 -18.47 27.90
C GLY A 824 31.74 -18.02 27.18
N GLY A 825 31.35 -18.67 26.08
CA GLY A 825 30.09 -18.41 25.39
C GLY A 825 28.88 -18.91 26.18
N SER A 826 28.49 -18.25 27.27
CA SER A 826 27.28 -18.61 28.01
C SER A 826 26.49 -17.40 28.50
N GLN A 827 25.16 -17.46 28.30
CA GLN A 827 24.13 -16.47 28.59
C GLN A 827 24.06 -16.08 30.08
N PRO A 828 23.46 -14.91 30.43
CA PRO A 828 23.04 -14.61 31.80
C PRO A 828 22.24 -15.79 32.37
N GLY A 829 22.62 -16.31 33.53
CA GLY A 829 21.98 -17.50 34.16
C GLY A 829 22.88 -18.71 34.38
N THR A 830 23.99 -18.84 33.63
CA THR A 830 24.83 -20.06 33.63
C THR A 830 26.02 -20.06 34.62
N LYS A 831 26.32 -18.92 35.26
CA LYS A 831 27.20 -18.77 36.44
C LYS A 831 26.51 -17.87 37.49
N GLY A 832 27.09 -17.79 38.70
CA GLY A 832 26.43 -17.35 39.95
C GLY A 832 25.48 -16.14 39.86
N TYR A 833 24.44 -16.13 40.68
CA TYR A 833 23.41 -15.07 40.72
C TYR A 833 24.00 -13.66 40.86
N LEU A 834 23.61 -12.76 39.94
CA LEU A 834 24.13 -11.40 39.80
C LEU A 834 25.66 -11.34 39.85
N ASP A 835 26.33 -11.91 38.85
CA ASP A 835 27.79 -11.85 38.75
C ASP A 835 28.28 -10.55 38.05
N PRO A 836 29.46 -10.01 38.41
CA PRO A 836 29.97 -8.78 37.80
C PRO A 836 30.20 -8.82 36.28
N GLN A 837 30.58 -9.97 35.71
CA GLN A 837 30.82 -10.06 34.26
C GLN A 837 29.51 -10.04 33.47
N GLY A 838 28.45 -10.65 34.04
CA GLY A 838 27.10 -10.56 33.50
C GLY A 838 26.55 -9.14 33.53
N TYR A 839 26.87 -8.36 34.57
CA TYR A 839 26.47 -6.94 34.67
C TYR A 839 27.12 -6.07 33.59
N ASP A 840 28.44 -6.16 33.40
CA ASP A 840 29.14 -5.39 32.36
C ASP A 840 28.62 -5.73 30.97
N ARG A 841 28.42 -7.02 30.69
CA ARG A 841 27.85 -7.50 29.41
C ARG A 841 26.43 -7.00 29.19
N PHE A 842 25.58 -7.06 30.21
CA PHE A 842 24.21 -6.55 30.12
C PHE A 842 24.18 -5.08 29.72
N ILE A 843 25.07 -4.26 30.29
CA ILE A 843 25.19 -2.85 29.93
C ILE A 843 25.65 -2.70 28.47
N GLU A 844 26.69 -3.43 28.05
CA GLU A 844 27.20 -3.36 26.67
C GLU A 844 26.14 -3.78 25.63
N GLU A 845 25.41 -4.87 25.87
CA GLU A 845 24.39 -5.41 24.96
C GLU A 845 23.11 -4.55 24.91
N ASN A 846 22.85 -3.74 25.94
CA ASN A 846 21.60 -2.95 26.07
C ASN A 846 21.83 -1.43 26.06
N GLN A 847 23.04 -0.98 25.73
CA GLN A 847 23.44 0.44 25.83
C GLN A 847 22.49 1.37 25.05
N ASP A 848 22.00 0.91 23.88
CA ASP A 848 21.14 1.66 22.96
C ASP A 848 19.83 2.16 23.59
N TRP A 849 19.32 1.51 24.64
CA TRP A 849 18.10 1.96 25.33
C TRP A 849 18.31 2.18 26.82
N LEU A 850 19.24 1.45 27.45
CA LEU A 850 19.43 1.46 28.89
C LEU A 850 19.93 2.81 29.38
N GLN A 851 20.88 3.42 28.65
CA GLN A 851 21.40 4.75 28.97
C GLN A 851 20.29 5.81 28.93
N ASP A 852 19.46 5.79 27.88
CA ASP A 852 18.36 6.73 27.72
C ASP A 852 17.30 6.55 28.82
N TYR A 853 16.97 5.31 29.16
CA TYR A 853 16.06 5.03 30.27
C TYR A 853 16.61 5.56 31.60
N ALA A 854 17.91 5.35 31.87
CA ALA A 854 18.54 5.85 33.08
C ALA A 854 18.54 7.39 33.15
N LEU A 855 18.87 8.06 32.05
CA LEU A 855 18.81 9.52 31.96
C LEU A 855 17.37 10.04 32.14
N TYR A 856 16.40 9.38 31.52
CA TYR A 856 14.98 9.72 31.67
C TYR A 856 14.56 9.66 33.15
N LYS A 857 14.90 8.58 33.87
CA LYS A 857 14.58 8.43 35.30
C LYS A 857 15.32 9.45 36.16
N CYS A 858 16.59 9.75 35.89
CA CYS A 858 17.35 10.80 36.58
C CYS A 858 16.72 12.19 36.37
N LEU A 859 16.23 12.49 35.16
CA LEU A 859 15.53 13.73 34.87
C LEU A 859 14.15 13.80 35.52
N LYS A 860 13.40 12.69 35.56
CA LYS A 860 12.17 12.59 36.37
C LYS A 860 12.46 12.92 37.83
N LEU A 861 13.56 12.40 38.40
CA LEU A 861 13.98 12.73 39.76
C LEU A 861 14.32 14.23 39.91
N LYS A 862 15.16 14.78 39.03
CA LYS A 862 15.55 16.21 39.00
C LYS A 862 14.34 17.14 38.96
N PHE A 863 13.32 16.79 38.17
CA PHE A 863 12.11 17.59 37.96
C PHE A 863 10.92 17.13 38.82
N SER A 864 11.15 16.38 39.90
CA SER A 864 10.11 15.99 40.88
C SER A 864 8.92 15.26 40.25
N GLY A 865 9.19 14.31 39.35
CA GLY A 865 8.21 13.45 38.70
C GLY A 865 7.45 14.08 37.52
N LYS A 866 7.70 15.36 37.20
CA LYS A 866 7.10 16.02 36.03
C LYS A 866 7.44 15.29 34.75
N GLY A 867 6.48 15.21 33.83
CA GLY A 867 6.70 14.60 32.53
C GLY A 867 7.69 15.37 31.66
N TRP A 868 8.30 14.69 30.69
CA TRP A 868 9.43 15.24 29.93
C TRP A 868 9.10 16.52 29.16
N HIS A 869 7.85 16.66 28.71
CA HIS A 869 7.33 17.85 28.04
C HIS A 869 7.34 19.11 28.94
N GLN A 870 7.47 18.95 30.26
CA GLN A 870 7.50 20.02 31.25
C GLN A 870 8.91 20.35 31.77
N TRP A 871 9.94 19.65 31.27
CA TRP A 871 11.33 19.91 31.65
C TRP A 871 11.85 21.18 30.99
N GLU A 872 12.92 21.73 31.55
CA GLU A 872 13.64 22.83 30.92
C GLU A 872 14.08 22.46 29.51
N GLU A 873 14.10 23.45 28.61
CA GLU A 873 14.27 23.24 27.17
C GLU A 873 15.53 22.43 26.82
N SER A 874 16.65 22.64 27.52
CA SER A 874 17.89 21.90 27.27
C SER A 874 17.74 20.39 27.46
N TYR A 875 17.01 19.94 28.48
CA TYR A 875 16.76 18.51 28.74
C TYR A 875 15.62 17.97 27.90
N ARG A 876 14.55 18.74 27.72
CA ARG A 876 13.43 18.40 26.83
C ARG A 876 13.89 18.19 25.39
N LEU A 877 14.82 19.04 24.91
CA LEU A 877 15.39 18.95 23.57
C LEU A 877 16.63 18.05 23.48
N ARG A 878 17.09 17.45 24.59
CA ARG A 878 18.24 16.53 24.63
C ARG A 878 19.54 17.18 24.12
N LYS A 879 19.83 18.42 24.54
CA LYS A 879 21.10 19.09 24.20
C LYS A 879 22.28 18.31 24.79
N PRO A 880 23.31 17.95 23.99
CA PRO A 880 24.40 17.08 24.45
C PRO A 880 25.04 17.53 25.75
N GLU A 881 25.32 18.81 25.90
CA GLU A 881 25.99 19.36 27.09
C GLU A 881 25.13 19.22 28.36
N ALA A 882 23.80 19.28 28.21
CA ALA A 882 22.88 19.10 29.32
C ALA A 882 22.78 17.62 29.73
N LEU A 883 22.80 16.71 28.75
CA LEU A 883 22.81 15.27 29.03
C LEU A 883 24.15 14.82 29.63
N GLU A 884 25.27 15.36 29.17
CA GLU A 884 26.60 15.12 29.79
C GLU A 884 26.61 15.57 31.25
N ALA A 885 26.12 16.79 31.54
CA ALA A 885 26.03 17.29 32.90
C ALA A 885 25.17 16.40 33.81
N VAL A 886 24.03 15.89 33.32
CA VAL A 886 23.20 14.94 34.08
C VAL A 886 23.88 13.59 34.23
N THR A 887 24.59 13.12 33.21
CA THR A 887 25.37 11.89 33.28
C THR A 887 26.41 11.95 34.40
N GLU A 888 27.10 13.09 34.52
CA GLU A 888 28.09 13.32 35.58
C GLU A 888 27.44 13.51 36.96
N ASP A 889 26.42 14.39 37.06
CA ASP A 889 25.74 14.73 38.31
C ASP A 889 25.01 13.53 38.93
N TYR A 890 24.51 12.61 38.10
CA TYR A 890 23.69 11.46 38.49
C TYR A 890 24.36 10.11 38.19
N ALA A 891 25.69 10.05 38.02
CA ALA A 891 26.40 8.82 37.67
C ALA A 891 26.07 7.62 38.60
N GLU A 892 25.98 7.87 39.92
CA GLU A 892 25.62 6.83 40.89
C GLU A 892 24.17 6.36 40.73
N GLU A 893 23.26 7.27 40.41
CA GLU A 893 21.85 6.96 40.18
C GLU A 893 21.66 6.17 38.88
N ILE A 894 22.43 6.50 37.84
CA ILE A 894 22.47 5.75 36.58
C ILE A 894 22.94 4.31 36.83
N ASN A 895 24.03 4.13 37.58
CA ASN A 895 24.53 2.78 37.91
C ASN A 895 23.54 1.98 38.76
N TYR A 896 22.81 2.63 39.66
CA TYR A 896 21.71 2.00 40.39
C TYR A 896 20.60 1.53 39.45
N ILE A 897 20.17 2.36 38.50
CA ILE A 897 19.15 1.99 37.50
C ILE A 897 19.64 0.82 36.64
N PHE A 898 20.90 0.82 36.21
CA PHE A 898 21.50 -0.31 35.49
C PHE A 898 21.46 -1.60 36.33
N PHE A 899 21.79 -1.52 37.61
CA PHE A 899 21.73 -2.66 38.52
C PHE A 899 20.29 -3.20 38.66
N VAL A 900 19.30 -2.32 38.78
CA VAL A 900 17.88 -2.71 38.86
C VAL A 900 17.45 -3.44 37.60
N GLN A 901 17.77 -2.90 36.42
CA GLN A 901 17.42 -3.52 35.14
C GLN A 901 18.15 -4.84 34.91
N TYR A 902 19.43 -4.92 35.27
CA TYR A 902 20.19 -6.18 35.25
C TYR A 902 19.59 -7.22 36.20
N THR A 903 19.20 -6.81 37.41
CA THR A 903 18.58 -7.70 38.39
C THR A 903 17.26 -8.27 37.88
N PHE A 904 16.42 -7.42 37.29
CA PHE A 904 15.20 -7.87 36.63
C PHE A 904 15.50 -8.86 35.50
N ALA A 905 16.45 -8.53 34.62
CA ALA A 905 16.80 -9.36 33.47
C ALA A 905 17.35 -10.73 33.88
N ASP A 906 18.26 -10.80 34.87
CA ASP A 906 18.82 -12.06 35.37
C ASP A 906 17.74 -12.92 36.03
N GLN A 907 16.88 -12.34 36.87
CA GLN A 907 15.77 -13.09 37.49
C GLN A 907 14.75 -13.60 36.46
N TRP A 908 14.40 -12.76 35.47
CA TRP A 908 13.47 -13.16 34.40
C TRP A 908 14.06 -14.27 33.54
N GLN A 909 15.32 -14.13 33.12
CA GLN A 909 15.99 -15.13 32.30
C GLN A 909 16.06 -16.49 33.01
N ARG A 910 16.40 -16.51 34.31
CA ARG A 910 16.40 -17.76 35.11
C ARG A 910 15.03 -18.42 35.18
N LEU A 911 13.96 -17.64 35.35
CA LEU A 911 12.59 -18.16 35.36
C LEU A 911 12.20 -18.70 33.98
N LYS A 912 12.55 -17.99 32.91
CA LYS A 912 12.30 -18.42 31.52
C LYS A 912 13.05 -19.73 31.21
N ASP A 913 14.32 -19.83 31.59
CA ASP A 913 15.13 -21.04 31.42
C ASP A 913 14.50 -22.22 32.17
N TYR A 914 14.06 -22.00 33.42
CA TYR A 914 13.36 -23.02 34.19
C TYR A 914 12.04 -23.45 33.55
N ALA A 915 11.23 -22.50 33.06
CA ALA A 915 10.01 -22.80 32.32
C ALA A 915 10.30 -23.65 31.09
N GLN A 916 11.34 -23.30 30.33
CA GLN A 916 11.76 -24.05 29.16
C GLN A 916 12.23 -25.48 29.52
N GLU A 917 13.01 -25.65 30.58
CA GLU A 917 13.40 -26.98 31.11
C GLU A 917 12.19 -27.84 31.49
N LYS A 918 11.10 -27.21 31.93
CA LYS A 918 9.82 -27.86 32.27
C LYS A 918 8.88 -28.03 31.08
N GLY A 919 9.27 -27.58 29.88
CA GLY A 919 8.44 -27.64 28.68
C GLY A 919 7.31 -26.62 28.64
N VAL A 920 7.38 -25.55 29.44
CA VAL A 920 6.42 -24.44 29.47
C VAL A 920 6.98 -23.26 28.69
N LYS A 921 6.27 -22.82 27.65
CA LYS A 921 6.60 -21.62 26.87
C LYS A 921 5.94 -20.39 27.46
N ILE A 922 6.63 -19.26 27.46
CA ILE A 922 6.11 -17.99 27.96
C ILE A 922 5.71 -17.08 26.80
N ILE A 923 4.46 -16.63 26.82
CA ILE A 923 3.88 -15.71 25.84
C ILE A 923 3.85 -14.32 26.45
N GLY A 924 4.55 -13.39 25.83
CA GLY A 924 4.53 -11.97 26.20
C GLY A 924 3.43 -11.20 25.47
N ASP A 925 3.25 -9.96 25.88
CA ASP A 925 2.27 -9.03 25.29
C ASP A 925 2.95 -7.71 24.96
N LEU A 926 2.73 -7.21 23.74
CA LEU A 926 3.40 -6.04 23.19
C LEU A 926 2.37 -5.01 22.73
N PRO A 927 2.12 -3.95 23.54
CA PRO A 927 1.22 -2.86 23.20
C PRO A 927 1.63 -2.17 21.91
N ILE A 928 0.73 -1.89 20.97
CA ILE A 928 1.15 -1.17 19.76
C ILE A 928 1.68 0.23 20.10
N TYR A 929 0.98 1.00 20.92
CA TYR A 929 1.36 2.37 21.29
C TYR A 929 2.16 2.44 22.59
N VAL A 930 3.04 3.43 22.69
CA VAL A 930 3.77 3.76 23.92
C VAL A 930 3.12 4.94 24.64
N ALA A 931 3.48 5.21 25.89
CA ALA A 931 2.95 6.38 26.60
C ALA A 931 3.58 7.68 26.09
N TYR A 932 2.83 8.79 26.12
CA TYR A 932 3.38 10.10 25.78
C TYR A 932 4.51 10.50 26.74
N ASP A 933 4.28 10.37 28.05
CA ASP A 933 5.32 10.58 29.07
C ASP A 933 6.17 9.31 29.29
N SER A 934 7.01 8.99 28.30
CA SER A 934 7.92 7.84 28.34
C SER A 934 9.31 8.21 27.87
N CYS A 935 10.27 7.36 28.23
CA CYS A 935 11.62 7.42 27.68
C CYS A 935 11.62 7.26 26.15
N ASP A 936 10.77 6.37 25.61
CA ASP A 936 10.73 6.08 24.17
C ASP A 936 10.33 7.31 23.37
N THR A 937 9.26 8.00 23.78
CA THR A 937 8.79 9.23 23.15
C THR A 937 9.80 10.37 23.30
N TRP A 938 10.44 10.49 24.47
CA TRP A 938 11.45 11.54 24.71
C TRP A 938 12.74 11.35 23.91
N ALA A 939 13.24 10.11 23.84
CA ALA A 939 14.52 9.80 23.20
C ALA A 939 14.41 9.71 21.67
N ASN A 940 13.26 9.23 21.14
CA ASN A 940 13.06 8.93 19.72
C ASN A 940 11.93 9.77 19.11
N ARG A 941 11.91 11.08 19.38
CA ARG A 941 10.81 11.99 19.01
C ARG A 941 10.47 11.96 17.52
N GLU A 942 11.46 11.75 16.67
CA GLU A 942 11.34 11.61 15.22
C GLU A 942 10.50 10.39 14.79
N CYS A 943 10.28 9.42 15.67
CA CYS A 943 9.41 8.28 15.42
C CYS A 943 7.92 8.58 15.64
N PHE A 944 7.58 9.76 16.19
CA PHE A 944 6.22 10.10 16.64
C PHE A 944 5.69 11.36 15.94
N ALA A 945 4.37 11.38 15.72
CA ALA A 945 3.67 12.51 15.13
C ALA A 945 3.49 13.63 16.18
N LEU A 946 4.53 14.46 16.33
CA LEU A 946 4.61 15.57 17.27
C LEU A 946 4.70 16.92 16.53
N ASP A 947 4.12 17.96 17.13
CA ASP A 947 4.19 19.33 16.61
C ASP A 947 5.53 20.02 16.96
N GLU A 948 5.70 21.27 16.54
CA GLU A 948 6.89 22.08 16.83
C GLU A 948 7.15 22.31 18.34
N ASN A 949 6.11 22.16 19.17
CA ASN A 949 6.19 22.24 20.63
C ASN A 949 6.44 20.86 21.28
N ASN A 950 6.58 19.80 20.46
CA ASN A 950 6.67 18.40 20.84
C ASN A 950 5.39 17.83 21.48
N ALA A 951 4.23 18.40 21.20
CA ALA A 951 2.92 17.87 21.62
C ALA A 951 2.35 16.94 20.53
N PRO A 952 1.56 15.90 20.88
CA PRO A 952 0.97 15.01 19.88
C PRO A 952 0.03 15.77 18.93
N THR A 953 0.20 15.58 17.63
CA THR A 953 -0.70 16.17 16.62
C THR A 953 -2.09 15.50 16.61
N GLY A 954 -2.15 14.28 17.16
CA GLY A 954 -3.33 13.47 17.39
C GLY A 954 -2.97 12.33 18.34
N THR A 955 -3.97 11.71 18.95
CA THR A 955 -3.77 10.59 19.89
C THR A 955 -4.44 9.32 19.42
N ALA A 956 -3.90 8.18 19.84
CA ALA A 956 -4.49 6.89 19.55
C ALA A 956 -5.83 6.70 20.27
N GLY A 957 -6.71 5.96 19.62
CA GLY A 957 -7.98 5.56 20.20
C GLY A 957 -8.68 4.49 19.39
N VAL A 958 -9.97 4.34 19.67
CA VAL A 958 -10.91 3.56 18.87
C VAL A 958 -12.20 4.35 18.66
N PRO A 959 -12.88 4.15 17.51
CA PRO A 959 -14.22 4.70 17.31
C PRO A 959 -15.21 4.08 18.31
N PRO A 960 -16.45 4.60 18.38
CA PRO A 960 -17.51 3.97 19.16
C PRO A 960 -17.63 2.47 18.94
N ASP A 961 -17.66 1.73 20.04
CA ASP A 961 -17.82 0.28 20.06
C ASP A 961 -18.82 -0.13 21.15
N TYR A 962 -18.96 -1.45 21.36
CA TYR A 962 -19.87 -1.99 22.36
C TYR A 962 -19.38 -1.78 23.81
N PHE A 963 -18.09 -1.48 24.01
CA PHE A 963 -17.56 -1.14 25.33
C PHE A 963 -17.85 0.32 25.68
N ASN A 964 -17.69 1.22 24.72
CA ASN A 964 -17.90 2.64 24.90
C ASN A 964 -18.58 3.27 23.67
N PRO A 965 -19.85 3.73 23.79
CA PRO A 965 -20.57 4.35 22.70
C PRO A 965 -20.00 5.73 22.30
N GLU A 966 -19.09 6.33 23.08
CA GLU A 966 -18.34 7.55 22.73
C GLU A 966 -16.99 7.26 22.06
N GLY A 967 -16.65 5.98 21.88
CA GLY A 967 -15.30 5.55 21.53
C GLY A 967 -14.34 5.79 22.69
N GLN A 968 -13.06 5.54 22.47
CA GLN A 968 -12.03 5.66 23.51
C GLN A 968 -10.86 6.49 22.99
N ASN A 969 -10.47 7.50 23.75
CA ASN A 969 -9.21 8.22 23.52
C ASN A 969 -8.20 7.72 24.56
N TRP A 970 -7.17 7.02 24.11
CA TRP A 970 -6.17 6.43 24.99
C TRP A 970 -5.05 7.42 25.36
N GLY A 971 -4.94 8.53 24.63
CA GLY A 971 -3.98 9.61 24.90
C GLY A 971 -2.54 9.28 24.48
N ASN A 972 -2.28 8.09 23.92
CA ASN A 972 -0.96 7.73 23.40
C ASN A 972 -0.62 8.57 22.15
N PRO A 973 0.65 8.97 21.96
CA PRO A 973 1.08 9.59 20.71
C PRO A 973 1.01 8.58 19.57
N LEU A 974 0.69 9.08 18.38
CA LEU A 974 0.72 8.31 17.15
C LEU A 974 2.15 8.25 16.59
N TYR A 975 2.45 7.18 15.85
CA TYR A 975 3.72 7.04 15.14
C TYR A 975 3.75 7.86 13.86
N ASP A 976 4.91 8.43 13.54
CA ASP A 976 5.22 8.85 12.18
C ASP A 976 5.73 7.63 11.40
N TRP A 977 4.81 6.90 10.78
CA TRP A 977 5.13 5.69 10.02
C TRP A 977 6.03 5.96 8.80
N GLU A 978 6.04 7.18 8.26
CA GLU A 978 6.89 7.56 7.14
C GLU A 978 8.34 7.77 7.59
N ALA A 979 8.53 8.46 8.73
CA ALA A 979 9.82 8.61 9.37
C ALA A 979 10.38 7.24 9.80
N LEU A 980 9.56 6.40 10.42
CA LEU A 980 9.93 5.03 10.79
C LEU A 980 10.32 4.20 9.57
N ARG A 981 9.55 4.26 8.47
CA ARG A 981 9.89 3.56 7.22
C ARG A 981 11.23 4.03 6.65
N SER A 982 11.48 5.34 6.66
CA SER A 982 12.75 5.92 6.18
C SER A 982 13.96 5.44 7.00
N ALA A 983 13.75 5.13 8.28
CA ALA A 983 14.75 4.54 9.18
C ALA A 983 14.72 3.00 9.17
N ASP A 984 14.07 2.35 8.20
CA ASP A 984 13.88 0.91 8.10
C ASP A 984 13.38 0.28 9.42
N TYR A 985 12.45 0.99 10.07
CA TYR A 985 11.78 0.59 11.31
C TYR A 985 12.73 0.21 12.46
N ALA A 986 13.92 0.82 12.52
CA ALA A 986 14.98 0.48 13.48
C ALA A 986 14.51 0.40 14.95
N TRP A 987 13.74 1.37 15.43
CA TRP A 987 13.21 1.37 16.80
C TRP A 987 12.27 0.19 17.07
N TRP A 988 11.39 -0.14 16.12
CA TRP A 988 10.50 -1.31 16.22
C TRP A 988 11.26 -2.63 16.16
N LYS A 989 12.32 -2.73 15.36
CA LYS A 989 13.20 -3.91 15.33
C LYS A 989 13.89 -4.14 16.67
N LEU A 990 14.40 -3.08 17.30
CA LEU A 990 14.95 -3.15 18.65
C LEU A 990 13.89 -3.64 19.65
N ARG A 991 12.67 -3.11 19.58
CA ARG A 991 11.56 -3.50 20.44
C ARG A 991 11.18 -4.98 20.27
N PHE A 992 11.09 -5.47 19.03
CA PHE A 992 10.84 -6.89 18.76
C PHE A 992 11.98 -7.78 19.23
N ARG A 993 13.24 -7.38 19.01
CA ARG A 993 14.41 -8.14 19.50
C ARG A 993 14.33 -8.35 21.01
N GLN A 994 14.12 -7.28 21.77
CA GLN A 994 13.98 -7.33 23.23
C GLN A 994 12.77 -8.18 23.67
N GLY A 995 11.65 -8.10 22.94
CA GLY A 995 10.49 -8.97 23.17
C GLY A 995 10.81 -10.45 22.96
N LEU A 996 11.46 -10.80 21.85
CA LEU A 996 11.81 -12.18 21.49
C LEU A 996 12.93 -12.77 22.35
N GLU A 997 13.77 -11.93 22.95
CA GLU A 997 14.72 -12.35 23.99
C GLU A 997 13.97 -12.76 25.27
N ARG A 998 12.94 -12.00 25.67
CA ARG A 998 12.19 -12.24 26.92
C ARG A 998 11.14 -13.34 26.81
N PHE A 999 10.57 -13.56 25.63
CA PHE A 999 9.41 -14.43 25.44
C PHE A 999 9.59 -15.41 24.29
N ASP A 1000 8.88 -16.53 24.32
CA ASP A 1000 8.89 -17.53 23.24
C ASP A 1000 7.93 -17.15 22.10
N ALA A 1001 6.89 -16.39 22.42
CA ALA A 1001 5.93 -15.81 21.49
C ALA A 1001 5.44 -14.45 21.99
N LEU A 1002 4.96 -13.60 21.08
CA LEU A 1002 4.46 -12.26 21.37
C LEU A 1002 3.03 -12.11 20.89
N ARG A 1003 2.10 -11.75 21.79
CA ARG A 1003 0.83 -11.15 21.41
C ARG A 1003 1.10 -9.70 20.97
N LEU A 1004 0.70 -9.34 19.76
CA LEU A 1004 0.65 -7.95 19.32
C LEU A 1004 -0.74 -7.40 19.61
N ASP A 1005 -0.81 -6.54 20.62
CA ASP A 1005 -2.02 -5.84 21.00
C ASP A 1005 -2.45 -4.88 19.90
N HIS A 1006 -3.76 -4.83 19.64
CA HIS A 1006 -4.36 -3.97 18.64
C HIS A 1006 -3.70 -4.11 17.26
N PHE A 1007 -3.49 -5.36 16.81
CA PHE A 1007 -2.79 -5.68 15.55
C PHE A 1007 -3.38 -4.93 14.35
N ARG A 1008 -4.69 -4.67 14.37
CA ARG A 1008 -5.38 -3.89 13.34
C ARG A 1008 -4.75 -2.51 13.12
N GLY A 1009 -4.12 -1.92 14.13
CA GLY A 1009 -3.33 -0.68 14.06
C GLY A 1009 -2.22 -0.69 13.00
N PHE A 1010 -1.66 -1.87 12.69
CA PHE A 1010 -0.66 -2.02 11.64
C PHE A 1010 -1.27 -1.95 10.22
N GLU A 1011 -2.55 -2.27 10.08
CA GLU A 1011 -3.29 -2.09 8.83
C GLU A 1011 -3.93 -0.71 8.75
N GLY A 1012 -4.47 -0.20 9.85
CA GLY A 1012 -5.13 1.08 9.97
C GLY A 1012 -5.39 1.44 11.44
N TYR A 1013 -5.33 2.71 11.79
CA TYR A 1013 -5.51 3.15 13.17
C TYR A 1013 -6.42 4.36 13.26
N TRP A 1014 -7.06 4.52 14.41
CA TRP A 1014 -7.97 5.63 14.66
C TRP A 1014 -7.23 6.78 15.36
N GLU A 1015 -7.14 7.91 14.68
CA GLU A 1015 -6.60 9.16 15.23
C GLU A 1015 -7.74 9.96 15.86
N VAL A 1016 -7.57 10.34 17.13
CA VAL A 1016 -8.42 11.31 17.82
C VAL A 1016 -7.70 12.68 17.83
N PRO A 1017 -8.30 13.73 17.24
CA PRO A 1017 -7.70 15.06 17.23
C PRO A 1017 -7.53 15.66 18.65
N PRO A 1018 -6.51 16.50 18.90
CA PRO A 1018 -6.20 17.04 20.24
C PRO A 1018 -7.33 17.87 20.88
N GLN A 1019 -8.25 18.42 20.09
CA GLN A 1019 -9.37 19.25 20.56
C GLN A 1019 -10.72 18.56 20.47
N ALA A 1020 -10.76 17.27 20.14
CA ALA A 1020 -11.99 16.52 20.03
C ALA A 1020 -12.68 16.38 21.40
N GLY A 1021 -14.00 16.60 21.46
CA GLY A 1021 -14.78 16.39 22.68
C GLY A 1021 -15.03 14.91 22.98
N SER A 1022 -14.91 14.06 21.95
CA SER A 1022 -15.15 12.62 21.99
C SER A 1022 -14.30 11.91 20.93
N ALA A 1023 -13.97 10.63 21.15
CA ALA A 1023 -13.22 9.84 20.17
C ALA A 1023 -14.03 9.60 18.87
N LYS A 1024 -15.35 9.84 18.89
CA LYS A 1024 -16.23 9.89 17.70
C LYS A 1024 -15.76 10.82 16.60
N GLU A 1025 -15.09 11.90 16.96
CA GLU A 1025 -14.63 12.94 16.02
C GLU A 1025 -13.31 12.54 15.34
N GLY A 1026 -12.80 11.33 15.61
CA GLY A 1026 -11.60 10.81 15.00
C GLY A 1026 -11.75 10.39 13.54
N ARG A 1027 -10.66 9.86 12.99
CA ARG A 1027 -10.60 9.34 11.61
C ARG A 1027 -9.66 8.14 11.50
N TRP A 1028 -9.95 7.28 10.54
CA TRP A 1028 -9.05 6.18 10.17
C TRP A 1028 -7.87 6.70 9.35
N LEU A 1029 -6.66 6.37 9.80
CA LEU A 1029 -5.40 6.55 9.08
C LEU A 1029 -4.79 5.18 8.76
N LYS A 1030 -3.93 5.12 7.74
CA LYS A 1030 -3.30 3.87 7.29
C LYS A 1030 -2.06 3.56 8.15
N GLY A 1031 -2.00 2.35 8.70
CA GLY A 1031 -0.78 1.80 9.30
C GLY A 1031 0.24 1.35 8.23
N PRO A 1032 1.41 0.84 8.65
CA PRO A 1032 2.54 0.54 7.76
C PRO A 1032 2.35 -0.74 6.93
N GLY A 1033 1.38 -1.58 7.26
CA GLY A 1033 0.99 -2.77 6.48
C GLY A 1033 2.09 -3.83 6.37
N LYS A 1034 2.12 -4.49 5.20
CA LYS A 1034 2.99 -5.63 4.89
C LYS A 1034 4.49 -5.29 4.96
N GLU A 1035 4.88 -4.11 4.46
CA GLU A 1035 6.28 -3.67 4.34
C GLU A 1035 7.01 -3.66 5.70
N PHE A 1036 6.31 -3.26 6.77
CA PHE A 1036 6.83 -3.29 8.13
C PHE A 1036 7.24 -4.68 8.59
N PHE A 1037 6.37 -5.67 8.41
CA PHE A 1037 6.64 -7.04 8.82
C PHE A 1037 7.69 -7.71 7.92
N GLU A 1038 7.73 -7.37 6.62
CA GLU A 1038 8.81 -7.80 5.73
C GLU A 1038 10.18 -7.29 6.20
N SER A 1039 10.25 -6.05 6.70
CA SER A 1039 11.48 -5.49 7.27
C SER A 1039 11.88 -6.20 8.56
N LEU A 1040 10.93 -6.49 9.46
CA LEU A 1040 11.19 -7.25 10.69
C LEU A 1040 11.70 -8.67 10.39
N VAL A 1041 11.02 -9.40 9.49
CA VAL A 1041 11.37 -10.79 9.13
C VAL A 1041 12.73 -10.87 8.46
N ARG A 1042 13.12 -9.87 7.67
CA ARG A 1042 14.45 -9.81 7.05
C ARG A 1042 15.58 -9.78 8.08
N GLU A 1043 15.35 -9.18 9.24
CA GLU A 1043 16.35 -9.02 10.30
C GLU A 1043 16.27 -10.09 11.38
N LEU A 1044 15.05 -10.47 11.78
CA LEU A 1044 14.80 -11.35 12.92
C LEU A 1044 14.41 -12.79 12.52
N GLY A 1045 14.18 -13.04 11.22
CA GLY A 1045 13.60 -14.28 10.72
C GLY A 1045 12.08 -14.37 10.98
N PRO A 1046 11.47 -15.54 10.73
CA PRO A 1046 10.04 -15.76 10.97
C PRO A 1046 9.66 -15.45 12.43
N LEU A 1047 8.56 -14.71 12.61
CA LEU A 1047 8.15 -14.15 13.90
C LEU A 1047 7.13 -15.08 14.60
N PRO A 1048 7.26 -15.33 15.92
CA PRO A 1048 6.29 -16.08 16.72
C PRO A 1048 5.19 -15.15 17.28
N VAL A 1049 4.40 -14.55 16.38
CA VAL A 1049 3.41 -13.53 16.74
C VAL A 1049 1.99 -14.08 16.79
N ILE A 1050 1.22 -13.68 17.81
CA ILE A 1050 -0.24 -13.79 17.85
C ILE A 1050 -0.82 -12.41 17.56
N ALA A 1051 -1.64 -12.29 16.53
CA ALA A 1051 -2.32 -11.05 16.19
C ALA A 1051 -3.56 -10.90 17.07
N GLU A 1052 -3.64 -9.85 17.88
CA GLU A 1052 -4.92 -9.50 18.49
C GLU A 1052 -5.80 -8.74 17.48
N ASP A 1053 -6.80 -9.45 16.97
CA ASP A 1053 -7.73 -9.02 15.94
C ASP A 1053 -9.17 -9.01 16.44
N LEU A 1054 -9.43 -8.46 17.63
CA LEU A 1054 -10.78 -8.28 18.15
C LEU A 1054 -11.36 -6.92 17.69
N GLY A 1055 -12.69 -6.79 17.79
CA GLY A 1055 -13.41 -5.58 17.41
C GLY A 1055 -13.79 -5.52 15.92
N CYS A 1056 -13.91 -4.30 15.37
CA CYS A 1056 -14.29 -4.09 13.98
C CYS A 1056 -13.10 -4.33 13.03
N ILE A 1057 -12.95 -5.58 12.59
CA ILE A 1057 -11.90 -6.02 11.66
C ILE A 1057 -12.38 -5.89 10.21
N THR A 1058 -11.56 -5.27 9.37
CA THR A 1058 -11.83 -5.10 7.94
C THR A 1058 -11.21 -6.25 7.12
N PRO A 1059 -11.68 -6.50 5.89
CA PRO A 1059 -11.05 -7.45 4.97
C PRO A 1059 -9.55 -7.23 4.79
N GLU A 1060 -9.08 -5.98 4.85
CA GLU A 1060 -7.67 -5.63 4.72
C GLU A 1060 -6.84 -6.14 5.91
N VAL A 1061 -7.37 -6.08 7.13
CA VAL A 1061 -6.71 -6.62 8.32
C VAL A 1061 -6.61 -8.14 8.21
N ASN A 1062 -7.70 -8.78 7.77
CA ASN A 1062 -7.71 -10.22 7.52
C ASN A 1062 -6.70 -10.62 6.43
N THR A 1063 -6.60 -9.83 5.35
CA THR A 1063 -5.61 -10.02 4.29
C THR A 1063 -4.20 -9.93 4.82
N LEU A 1064 -3.88 -8.88 5.59
CA LEU A 1064 -2.56 -8.70 6.19
C LEU A 1064 -2.20 -9.88 7.10
N ARG A 1065 -3.11 -10.27 7.99
CA ARG A 1065 -2.91 -11.43 8.87
C ARG A 1065 -2.71 -12.73 8.09
N ALA A 1066 -3.51 -12.94 7.04
CA ALA A 1066 -3.40 -14.12 6.18
C ALA A 1066 -2.05 -14.18 5.46
N ILE A 1067 -1.58 -13.07 4.89
CA ILE A 1067 -0.25 -12.96 4.25
C ILE A 1067 0.87 -13.32 5.24
N LEU A 1068 0.75 -12.83 6.48
CA LEU A 1068 1.76 -13.07 7.51
C LEU A 1068 1.66 -14.46 8.15
N GLY A 1069 0.54 -15.17 7.96
CA GLY A 1069 0.29 -16.45 8.61
C GLY A 1069 0.12 -16.38 10.13
N PHE A 1070 -0.06 -15.18 10.70
CA PHE A 1070 -0.19 -15.00 12.15
C PHE A 1070 -1.54 -15.54 12.65
N PRO A 1071 -1.56 -16.32 13.74
CA PRO A 1071 -2.81 -16.71 14.36
C PRO A 1071 -3.53 -15.51 14.96
N GLY A 1072 -4.84 -15.44 14.74
CA GLY A 1072 -5.70 -14.46 15.41
C GLY A 1072 -6.10 -14.89 16.82
N MET A 1073 -6.99 -14.11 17.43
CA MET A 1073 -7.59 -14.39 18.74
C MET A 1073 -9.10 -14.57 18.62
N ARG A 1074 -9.65 -15.52 19.39
CA ARG A 1074 -11.10 -15.65 19.58
C ARG A 1074 -11.42 -15.64 21.06
N VAL A 1075 -12.39 -14.82 21.45
CA VAL A 1075 -12.80 -14.67 22.83
C VAL A 1075 -14.28 -15.04 22.95
N THR A 1076 -14.57 -16.08 23.73
CA THR A 1076 -15.92 -16.65 23.84
C THR A 1076 -16.98 -15.65 24.31
N GLN A 1077 -16.59 -14.67 25.14
CA GLN A 1077 -17.51 -13.62 25.60
C GLN A 1077 -18.00 -12.68 24.48
N PHE A 1078 -17.33 -12.64 23.32
CA PHE A 1078 -17.73 -11.81 22.19
C PHE A 1078 -18.34 -12.60 21.04
N SER A 1079 -17.96 -13.85 20.86
CA SER A 1079 -18.39 -14.66 19.74
C SER A 1079 -18.44 -16.15 20.10
N PRO A 1080 -19.43 -16.90 19.59
CA PRO A 1080 -19.48 -18.34 19.78
C PRO A 1080 -18.28 -19.03 19.13
N LEU A 1081 -17.85 -20.15 19.70
CA LEU A 1081 -16.74 -20.96 19.18
C LEU A 1081 -17.03 -21.43 17.75
N GLN A 1082 -16.15 -21.07 16.81
CA GLN A 1082 -16.23 -21.50 15.41
C GLN A 1082 -15.32 -22.71 15.14
N GLN A 1083 -15.70 -23.54 14.17
CA GLN A 1083 -15.06 -24.84 13.96
C GLN A 1083 -13.70 -24.81 13.25
N GLU A 1084 -13.27 -23.74 12.58
CA GLU A 1084 -12.01 -23.78 11.80
C GLU A 1084 -11.16 -22.50 11.91
N GLY A 1085 -9.83 -22.64 11.85
CA GLY A 1085 -8.89 -21.55 11.60
C GLY A 1085 -7.60 -21.54 12.45
N ASN A 1086 -6.63 -20.74 11.99
CA ASN A 1086 -5.38 -20.41 12.66
C ASN A 1086 -5.65 -19.39 13.79
N TYR A 1087 -6.17 -19.84 14.93
CA TYR A 1087 -6.55 -18.99 16.06
C TYR A 1087 -6.08 -19.53 17.41
N VAL A 1088 -5.91 -18.60 18.37
CA VAL A 1088 -5.80 -18.87 19.80
C VAL A 1088 -7.13 -18.57 20.47
N ASP A 1089 -7.67 -19.55 21.18
CA ASP A 1089 -8.99 -19.48 21.82
C ASP A 1089 -8.86 -19.08 23.30
N TYR A 1090 -9.68 -18.13 23.72
CA TYR A 1090 -9.76 -17.61 25.07
C TYR A 1090 -11.19 -17.66 25.58
N SER A 1091 -11.36 -17.91 26.88
CA SER A 1091 -12.64 -17.65 27.54
C SER A 1091 -12.90 -16.14 27.67
N GLY A 1092 -11.89 -15.41 28.12
CA GLY A 1092 -11.85 -13.96 28.31
C GLY A 1092 -10.40 -13.48 28.28
N THR A 1093 -10.20 -12.19 28.04
CA THR A 1093 -8.89 -11.53 28.17
C THR A 1093 -8.77 -10.85 29.55
N HIS A 1094 -7.71 -10.06 29.77
CA HIS A 1094 -7.57 -9.25 30.97
C HIS A 1094 -8.56 -8.08 31.05
N ASP A 1095 -9.10 -7.62 29.92
CA ASP A 1095 -10.11 -6.54 29.85
C ASP A 1095 -11.54 -7.05 30.06
N ASN A 1096 -11.74 -8.36 29.96
CA ASN A 1096 -13.02 -9.00 30.17
C ASN A 1096 -13.34 -9.15 31.65
N ASP A 1097 -14.63 -9.28 31.97
CA ASP A 1097 -15.03 -9.82 33.26
C ASP A 1097 -14.72 -11.32 33.33
N THR A 1098 -14.69 -11.92 34.52
CA THR A 1098 -14.57 -13.38 34.64
C THR A 1098 -15.77 -14.06 33.99
N LEU A 1099 -15.63 -15.30 33.50
CA LEU A 1099 -16.75 -16.04 32.90
C LEU A 1099 -17.94 -16.14 33.86
N LEU A 1100 -17.69 -16.38 35.15
CA LEU A 1100 -18.76 -16.44 36.15
C LEU A 1100 -19.46 -15.09 36.32
N GLY A 1101 -18.69 -13.99 36.40
CA GLY A 1101 -19.22 -12.62 36.46
C GLY A 1101 -20.05 -12.28 35.22
N TRP A 1102 -19.53 -12.62 34.05
CA TRP A 1102 -20.19 -12.41 32.77
C TRP A 1102 -21.51 -13.17 32.67
N TYR A 1103 -21.56 -14.48 32.94
CA TYR A 1103 -22.83 -15.24 32.90
C TYR A 1103 -23.86 -14.72 33.90
N ARG A 1104 -23.43 -14.32 35.10
CA ARG A 1104 -24.31 -13.66 36.08
C ARG A 1104 -24.88 -12.35 35.51
N SER A 1105 -24.07 -11.53 34.83
CA SER A 1105 -24.55 -10.30 34.20
C SER A 1105 -25.55 -10.53 33.06
N GLN A 1106 -25.51 -11.71 32.43
CA GLN A 1106 -26.49 -12.14 31.42
C GLN A 1106 -27.80 -12.69 32.04
N GLY A 1107 -27.91 -12.73 33.37
CA GLY A 1107 -29.11 -13.15 34.09
C GLY A 1107 -29.21 -14.64 34.43
N TYR A 1108 -28.11 -15.41 34.32
CA TYR A 1108 -28.08 -16.81 34.74
C TYR A 1108 -28.12 -16.94 36.28
N SER A 1109 -28.72 -18.02 36.79
CA SER A 1109 -28.63 -18.33 38.24
C SER A 1109 -27.21 -18.74 38.62
N ASP A 1110 -26.83 -18.70 39.90
CA ASP A 1110 -25.49 -19.11 40.35
C ASP A 1110 -25.14 -20.54 39.93
N LYS A 1111 -26.09 -21.46 40.07
CA LYS A 1111 -25.91 -22.86 39.71
C LYS A 1111 -25.73 -23.04 38.20
N ASP A 1112 -26.54 -22.33 37.41
CA ASP A 1112 -26.47 -22.42 35.95
C ASP A 1112 -25.21 -21.74 35.42
N SER A 1113 -24.78 -20.63 36.04
CA SER A 1113 -23.54 -19.93 35.69
C SER A 1113 -22.33 -20.82 35.93
N LEU A 1114 -22.23 -21.49 37.08
CA LEU A 1114 -21.13 -22.43 37.36
C LEU A 1114 -21.11 -23.63 36.41
N ALA A 1115 -22.29 -24.16 36.06
CA ALA A 1115 -22.39 -25.25 35.09
C ALA A 1115 -21.96 -24.78 33.69
N GLN A 1116 -22.32 -23.57 33.31
CA GLN A 1116 -21.98 -22.99 32.01
C GLN A 1116 -20.49 -22.62 31.92
N VAL A 1117 -19.85 -22.16 33.00
CA VAL A 1117 -18.39 -21.96 33.07
C VAL A 1117 -17.66 -23.28 32.76
N GLU A 1118 -18.01 -24.37 33.44
CA GLU A 1118 -17.39 -25.69 33.20
C GLU A 1118 -17.60 -26.16 31.76
N ARG A 1119 -18.83 -26.03 31.26
CA ARG A 1119 -19.14 -26.37 29.87
C ARG A 1119 -18.31 -25.56 28.88
N THR A 1120 -18.14 -24.28 29.13
CA THR A 1120 -17.38 -23.37 28.24
C THR A 1120 -15.90 -23.73 28.23
N ILE A 1121 -15.32 -24.03 29.40
CA ILE A 1121 -13.93 -24.51 29.52
C ILE A 1121 -13.74 -25.81 28.74
N GLU A 1122 -14.67 -26.77 28.90
CA GLU A 1122 -14.62 -28.04 28.18
C GLU A 1122 -14.75 -27.86 26.65
N GLU A 1123 -15.68 -27.00 26.21
CA GLU A 1123 -15.87 -26.66 24.79
C GLU A 1123 -14.63 -25.98 24.19
N LEU A 1124 -13.94 -25.10 24.94
CA LEU A 1124 -12.69 -24.47 24.53
C LEU A 1124 -11.58 -25.51 24.34
N TYR A 1125 -11.38 -26.41 25.30
CA TYR A 1125 -10.39 -27.50 25.17
C TYR A 1125 -10.72 -28.43 24.00
N GLN A 1126 -12.00 -28.72 23.78
CA GLN A 1126 -12.46 -29.52 22.64
C GLN A 1126 -12.24 -28.82 21.29
N GLY A 1127 -12.32 -27.49 21.26
CA GLY A 1127 -12.28 -26.68 20.05
C GLY A 1127 -11.04 -26.86 19.17
N ASN A 1128 -11.11 -26.35 17.94
CA ASN A 1128 -10.04 -26.50 16.94
C ASN A 1128 -8.96 -25.40 16.99
N GLY A 1129 -9.04 -24.46 17.94
CA GLY A 1129 -7.97 -23.47 18.15
C GLY A 1129 -6.63 -24.16 18.43
N ILE A 1130 -5.57 -23.61 17.83
CA ILE A 1130 -4.22 -24.14 17.96
C ILE A 1130 -3.83 -24.13 19.43
N TRP A 1131 -4.00 -22.98 20.07
CA TRP A 1131 -3.81 -22.83 21.52
C TRP A 1131 -5.13 -22.48 22.19
N VAL A 1132 -5.29 -22.95 23.43
CA VAL A 1132 -6.38 -22.55 24.33
C VAL A 1132 -5.74 -21.92 25.55
N ILE A 1133 -6.07 -20.66 25.83
CA ILE A 1133 -5.49 -19.93 26.96
C ILE A 1133 -6.64 -19.40 27.82
N LEU A 1134 -6.66 -19.80 29.08
CA LEU A 1134 -7.71 -19.41 30.03
C LEU A 1134 -7.14 -18.50 31.13
N PRO A 1135 -7.81 -17.40 31.51
CA PRO A 1135 -7.49 -16.69 32.74
C PRO A 1135 -7.60 -17.62 33.94
N LEU A 1136 -6.67 -17.53 34.90
CA LEU A 1136 -6.73 -18.38 36.10
C LEU A 1136 -8.05 -18.17 36.88
N GLN A 1137 -8.59 -16.94 36.87
CA GLN A 1137 -9.87 -16.59 37.48
C GLN A 1137 -11.01 -17.52 37.04
N ASP A 1138 -11.06 -17.85 35.75
CA ASP A 1138 -12.10 -18.71 35.17
C ASP A 1138 -11.92 -20.17 35.61
N ILE A 1139 -10.68 -20.65 35.65
CA ILE A 1139 -10.33 -21.98 36.14
C ILE A 1139 -10.76 -22.13 37.61
N LEU A 1140 -10.51 -21.11 38.42
CA LEU A 1140 -10.92 -21.05 39.82
C LEU A 1140 -12.41 -20.71 40.01
N LYS A 1141 -13.13 -20.38 38.93
CA LYS A 1141 -14.54 -19.98 38.93
C LYS A 1141 -14.82 -18.79 39.85
N LEU A 1142 -13.96 -17.79 39.82
CA LEU A 1142 -14.11 -16.57 40.60
C LEU A 1142 -15.07 -15.60 39.90
N ASP A 1143 -15.75 -14.75 40.66
CA ASP A 1143 -16.68 -13.75 40.12
C ASP A 1143 -16.00 -12.41 39.79
N SER A 1144 -16.79 -11.39 39.48
CA SER A 1144 -16.29 -10.09 39.01
C SER A 1144 -15.35 -9.36 39.98
N GLN A 1145 -15.28 -9.76 41.25
CA GLN A 1145 -14.28 -9.21 42.19
C GLN A 1145 -12.85 -9.63 41.82
N ALA A 1146 -12.70 -10.69 41.02
CA ALA A 1146 -11.41 -11.16 40.53
C ALA A 1146 -11.02 -10.58 39.15
N ARG A 1147 -11.83 -9.67 38.59
CA ARG A 1147 -11.56 -9.05 37.30
C ARG A 1147 -10.21 -8.33 37.30
N MET A 1148 -9.43 -8.51 36.23
CA MET A 1148 -8.09 -7.92 36.13
C MET A 1148 -8.15 -6.44 35.74
N ASN A 1149 -8.92 -6.07 34.71
CA ASN A 1149 -9.07 -4.69 34.27
C ASN A 1149 -10.52 -4.38 33.87
N THR A 1150 -10.98 -3.17 34.19
CA THR A 1150 -12.21 -2.59 33.63
C THR A 1150 -11.83 -1.45 32.69
N PRO A 1151 -11.95 -1.63 31.36
CA PRO A 1151 -11.64 -0.58 30.40
C PRO A 1151 -12.38 0.73 30.69
N GLY A 1152 -11.67 1.86 30.55
CA GLY A 1152 -12.21 3.20 30.79
C GLY A 1152 -12.16 3.67 32.25
N THR A 1153 -11.62 2.89 33.19
CA THR A 1153 -11.39 3.31 34.58
C THR A 1153 -9.90 3.38 34.92
N ILE A 1154 -9.54 4.19 35.93
CA ILE A 1154 -8.14 4.40 36.37
C ILE A 1154 -7.88 3.79 37.77
N LYS A 1155 -8.93 3.50 38.54
CA LYS A 1155 -8.83 2.97 39.91
C LYS A 1155 -9.37 1.55 40.00
N GLY A 1156 -8.72 0.73 40.82
CA GLY A 1156 -9.15 -0.64 41.12
C GLY A 1156 -8.80 -1.69 40.05
N ASN A 1157 -7.92 -1.34 39.09
CA ASN A 1157 -7.47 -2.26 38.05
C ASN A 1157 -6.10 -2.86 38.40
N TRP A 1158 -5.77 -4.00 37.78
CA TRP A 1158 -4.46 -4.68 37.81
C TRP A 1158 -4.02 -5.23 39.18
N GLN A 1159 -4.92 -5.20 40.17
CA GLN A 1159 -4.61 -5.50 41.57
C GLN A 1159 -5.05 -6.91 42.01
N TRP A 1160 -5.76 -7.67 41.18
CA TRP A 1160 -6.19 -9.02 41.56
C TRP A 1160 -4.99 -9.95 41.77
N ARG A 1161 -5.04 -10.74 42.86
CA ARG A 1161 -4.01 -11.70 43.24
C ARG A 1161 -4.65 -13.02 43.66
N VAL A 1162 -4.01 -14.14 43.31
CA VAL A 1162 -4.43 -15.46 43.76
C VAL A 1162 -3.96 -15.71 45.20
N GLU A 1163 -4.83 -16.32 46.00
CA GLU A 1163 -4.49 -16.68 47.38
C GLU A 1163 -3.54 -17.89 47.43
N ARG A 1164 -2.67 -17.90 48.44
CA ARG A 1164 -1.73 -19.01 48.63
C ARG A 1164 -2.49 -20.29 48.97
N GLY A 1165 -2.21 -21.36 48.22
CA GLY A 1165 -2.84 -22.67 48.43
C GLY A 1165 -4.13 -22.92 47.63
N THR A 1166 -4.60 -21.95 46.83
CA THR A 1166 -5.76 -22.14 45.94
C THR A 1166 -5.45 -23.02 44.73
N LEU A 1167 -4.19 -23.06 44.31
CA LEU A 1167 -3.69 -23.95 43.26
C LEU A 1167 -3.47 -25.38 43.80
N THR A 1168 -4.57 -26.10 44.03
CA THR A 1168 -4.53 -27.44 44.63
C THR A 1168 -4.21 -28.54 43.60
N GLN A 1169 -3.81 -29.71 44.11
CA GLN A 1169 -3.63 -30.91 43.28
C GLN A 1169 -4.92 -31.36 42.57
N ASP A 1170 -6.11 -31.07 43.12
CA ASP A 1170 -7.39 -31.34 42.44
C ASP A 1170 -7.59 -30.45 41.21
N VAL A 1171 -7.22 -29.17 41.30
CA VAL A 1171 -7.27 -28.24 40.16
C VAL A 1171 -6.28 -28.68 39.09
N CYS A 1172 -5.05 -29.03 39.50
CA CYS A 1172 -4.00 -29.57 38.64
C CYS A 1172 -4.47 -30.82 37.88
N ALA A 1173 -4.99 -31.82 38.61
CA ALA A 1173 -5.49 -33.07 38.04
C ALA A 1173 -6.66 -32.86 37.06
N ARG A 1174 -7.55 -31.90 37.35
CA ARG A 1174 -8.65 -31.55 36.43
C ARG A 1174 -8.12 -30.96 35.12
N LEU A 1175 -7.19 -30.01 35.19
CA LEU A 1175 -6.58 -29.41 33.99
C LEU A 1175 -5.85 -30.46 33.16
N ARG A 1176 -5.09 -31.34 33.83
CA ARG A 1176 -4.39 -32.45 33.17
C ARG A 1176 -5.37 -33.39 32.47
N GLY A 1177 -6.46 -33.75 33.15
CA GLY A 1177 -7.50 -34.61 32.57
C GLY A 1177 -8.16 -33.99 31.33
N LEU A 1178 -8.36 -32.67 31.30
CA LEU A 1178 -8.84 -31.95 30.10
C LEU A 1178 -7.79 -31.97 28.98
N ALA A 1179 -6.52 -31.69 29.29
CA ALA A 1179 -5.43 -31.69 28.32
C ALA A 1179 -5.22 -33.08 27.69
N GLU A 1180 -5.29 -34.15 28.49
CA GLU A 1180 -5.23 -35.54 28.03
C GLU A 1180 -6.43 -35.92 27.17
N LYS A 1181 -7.65 -35.58 27.62
CA LYS A 1181 -8.90 -35.94 26.93
C LYS A 1181 -9.00 -35.33 25.52
N TYR A 1182 -8.45 -34.13 25.32
CA TYR A 1182 -8.59 -33.37 24.07
C TYR A 1182 -7.28 -33.20 23.29
N GLU A 1183 -6.30 -34.07 23.56
CA GLU A 1183 -5.02 -34.15 22.83
C GLU A 1183 -4.27 -32.80 22.80
N ARG A 1184 -4.13 -32.17 23.97
CA ARG A 1184 -3.42 -30.89 24.16
C ARG A 1184 -2.16 -31.00 25.01
N LEU A 1185 -1.74 -32.22 25.37
CA LEU A 1185 -0.43 -32.45 25.97
C LEU A 1185 0.66 -32.28 24.91
N SER A 1186 1.64 -31.42 25.21
CA SER A 1186 2.81 -31.16 24.36
C SER A 1186 3.92 -32.20 24.54
#